data_AF-A0AAW1MUR0-F1
#
_entry.id   AF-A0AAW1MUR0-F1
#
_cell.length_a   1.000
_cell.length_b   1.000
_cell.length_c   1.000
_cell.angle_alpha   90.00
_cell.angle_beta   90.00
_cell.angle_gamma   90.00
#
_symmetry.space_group_name_H-M   'P 1'
#
loop_
_entity.id
_entity.type
_entity.pdbx_description
1 polymer ?
#
loop_
_entity_poly.entity_id
_entity_poly.type
_entity_poly.pdbx_seq_one_letter_code
_entity_poly.pdbx_strand_id
1 'polypeptide(L)'
;MLDYMNMDDISVGMFWVVSYTMAQPACEMVMNWLNSAGTEVLPVSSLQPNDRLVVMRETTPLPISLLSGLSINLCMKLAYQMEESLFSGQIIPSIAMVETYTRLLLIAPHSLFRSHFSHLTQRNPGALSKPLVTLLVLEILNYRLLPLYRYEGKNKSLMYDVTKIVAALKGKRGDHRSFRLAENLCMNLILSLRDFFSVKKEGKGPTEFTETLNRVAIVSLAIIIKTRGIAEAEHLLYLPAMVEQILSSSQHTWSDKTLRYFPPVLRDTLVGRVDKRGLAIQEWQQAETTVINQCTQLLSPSADPTYVVTYISRSFPQHRKYLCAGVWILMHGHPENINSANLARVLREFSPEEVTDNIYTMVDVLLHQIHVELQRGHPLQDLLTKAAANLAFFVWTHELLPLDILVLALIDRDDDLHALHIVISLFERQELHQRMRLFFLARGPPEHWLHTGMFKRMELQKALGNYLSWKDRFPVVFDDIAARLLPVIPLVIYRLIENDATDLAERVLVIYKQLLAYHPLRFTFVRDVLAYFYGHLSGKLIVRILNVLDISKIPFSEGFPQHISPSNSSTCPPPDYFASLLLGLVNNVIPPLSSSSKTGSHVDSSYLSARGTPNKTPTTGQSGVTGVSEVQKAFYQIQDPGTYTQLVLETAVIELLSLPVSATQSVTSLVQIVVHIQPTLIQSSNGLHGTSNGSGQTSVLPTSPSGGSTDSMNAGRPIPPVSGLNTSNFVSRSGYTCQQLSCLMIQACGLLLSQLPQDFHMQLYLEVARVVKESWWLTDGKRSPNELDSTVNYALLDPTWAAQDNTSTAIGNIIGLLHSFFSNLPQEWLEGAHVIVKQLRPVTSVAMLRIAFRIMGPLLPRLANAHTLFNKTLSLLLGAMVDVFGKTAQPSVPAQASEIIDIIDFLHHAVHYEGQGGPVQATSKPRAEVLVLFSRALESLRPDVQHLLSHLTTDVNSSIYAATHPKLVQSPMS
;
A
#
# COMPACT_ATOMS: atom_id res chain seq x y z
N MET A 1 4.53 -34.71 -32.84
CA MET A 1 4.26 -33.77 -31.71
C MET A 1 4.88 -32.44 -32.09
N LEU A 2 4.18 -31.31 -31.95
CA LEU A 2 4.75 -29.99 -32.24
C LEU A 2 5.74 -29.61 -31.14
N ASP A 3 6.91 -29.12 -31.53
CA ASP A 3 7.87 -28.53 -30.61
C ASP A 3 7.55 -27.05 -30.43
N TYR A 4 6.79 -26.73 -29.39
CA TYR A 4 6.35 -25.36 -29.09
C TYR A 4 7.49 -24.39 -28.72
N MET A 5 8.71 -24.89 -28.48
CA MET A 5 9.86 -24.04 -28.16
C MET A 5 10.57 -23.53 -29.42
N ASN A 6 10.39 -24.21 -30.55
CA ASN A 6 11.09 -23.95 -31.81
C ASN A 6 10.16 -23.63 -32.98
N MET A 7 8.93 -23.17 -32.70
CA MET A 7 8.01 -22.73 -33.75
C MET A 7 8.44 -21.40 -34.34
N ASP A 8 8.44 -21.30 -35.66
CA ASP A 8 8.58 -20.02 -36.37
C ASP A 8 7.29 -19.19 -36.29
N ASP A 9 7.39 -17.90 -36.62
CA ASP A 9 6.27 -16.96 -36.52
C ASP A 9 5.04 -17.40 -37.35
N ILE A 10 5.29 -18.04 -38.49
CA ILE A 10 4.23 -18.58 -39.36
C ILE A 10 3.50 -19.72 -38.65
N SER A 11 4.21 -20.68 -38.07
CA SER A 11 3.60 -21.79 -37.33
C SER A 11 2.85 -21.30 -36.09
N VAL A 12 3.38 -20.30 -35.37
CA VAL A 12 2.71 -19.66 -34.24
C VAL A 12 1.38 -19.04 -34.69
N GLY A 13 1.41 -18.24 -35.77
CA GLY A 13 0.21 -17.64 -36.35
C GLY A 13 -0.83 -18.67 -36.79
N MET A 14 -0.40 -19.77 -37.42
CA MET A 14 -1.28 -20.87 -37.81
C MET A 14 -1.90 -21.57 -36.58
N PHE A 15 -1.13 -21.79 -35.52
CA PHE A 15 -1.66 -22.37 -34.28
C PHE A 15 -2.69 -21.45 -33.62
N TRP A 16 -2.49 -20.13 -33.68
CA TRP A 16 -3.51 -19.17 -33.24
C TRP A 16 -4.79 -19.31 -34.05
N VAL A 17 -4.73 -19.39 -35.38
CA VAL A 17 -5.93 -19.63 -36.21
C VAL A 17 -6.65 -20.92 -35.80
N VAL A 18 -5.90 -22.01 -35.58
CA VAL A 18 -6.46 -23.27 -35.08
C VAL A 18 -7.10 -23.11 -33.70
N SER A 19 -6.54 -22.26 -32.81
CA SER A 19 -7.15 -21.96 -31.52
C SER A 19 -8.54 -21.30 -31.64
N TYR A 20 -8.79 -20.55 -32.72
CA TYR A 20 -10.08 -19.90 -32.96
C TYR A 20 -11.08 -20.83 -33.65
N THR A 21 -10.62 -21.70 -34.56
CA THR A 21 -11.49 -22.55 -35.39
C THR A 21 -11.71 -23.95 -34.82
N MET A 22 -10.71 -24.50 -34.12
CA MET A 22 -10.67 -25.88 -33.61
C MET A 22 -10.10 -25.94 -32.19
N ALA A 23 -10.75 -25.24 -31.25
CA ALA A 23 -10.27 -25.12 -29.88
C ALA A 23 -10.09 -26.47 -29.14
N GLN A 24 -10.95 -27.47 -29.36
CA GLN A 24 -10.82 -28.75 -28.66
C GLN A 24 -9.57 -29.56 -29.09
N PRO A 25 -9.35 -29.80 -30.40
CA PRO A 25 -8.09 -30.41 -30.86
C PRO A 25 -6.83 -29.65 -30.43
N ALA A 26 -6.85 -28.32 -30.50
CA ALA A 26 -5.73 -27.50 -30.05
C ALA A 26 -5.42 -27.70 -28.56
N CYS A 27 -6.47 -27.80 -27.73
CA CYS A 27 -6.36 -28.06 -26.29
C CYS A 27 -5.69 -29.42 -26.02
N GLU A 28 -6.13 -30.47 -26.72
CA GLU A 28 -5.56 -31.81 -26.61
C GLU A 28 -4.09 -31.86 -27.04
N MET A 29 -3.71 -31.14 -28.09
CA MET A 29 -2.31 -31.03 -28.52
C MET A 29 -1.42 -30.41 -27.44
N VAL A 30 -1.91 -29.35 -26.78
CA VAL A 30 -1.19 -28.71 -25.67
C VAL A 30 -1.09 -29.63 -24.46
N MET A 31 -2.17 -30.31 -24.07
CA MET A 31 -2.14 -31.28 -22.97
C MET A 31 -1.20 -32.46 -23.27
N ASN A 32 -1.18 -32.95 -24.51
CA ASN A 32 -0.25 -33.99 -24.93
C ASN A 32 1.20 -33.54 -24.82
N TRP A 33 1.51 -32.28 -25.17
CA TRP A 33 2.85 -31.73 -24.97
C TRP A 33 3.28 -31.71 -23.50
N LEU A 34 2.41 -31.25 -22.61
CA LEU A 34 2.71 -31.19 -21.18
C LEU A 34 2.93 -32.60 -20.58
N ASN A 35 2.32 -33.62 -21.17
CA ASN A 35 2.46 -35.02 -20.78
C ASN A 35 3.54 -35.80 -21.57
N SER A 36 4.25 -35.14 -22.49
CA SER A 36 5.12 -35.79 -23.49
C SER A 36 6.27 -36.59 -22.89
N ALA A 37 6.83 -36.14 -21.77
CA ALA A 37 7.93 -36.82 -21.11
C ALA A 37 7.50 -38.08 -20.33
N GLY A 38 6.20 -38.34 -20.22
CA GLY A 38 5.64 -39.47 -19.50
C GLY A 38 5.72 -39.31 -17.98
N THR A 39 5.72 -40.43 -17.27
CA THR A 39 5.73 -40.48 -15.80
C THR A 39 6.98 -41.17 -15.27
N GLU A 40 7.31 -40.85 -14.03
CA GLU A 40 8.40 -41.43 -13.26
C GLU A 40 7.90 -41.79 -11.86
N VAL A 41 8.48 -42.83 -11.27
CA VAL A 41 8.17 -43.24 -9.90
C VAL A 41 9.27 -42.70 -8.99
N LEU A 42 8.91 -41.79 -8.08
CA LEU A 42 9.84 -41.28 -7.09
C LEU A 42 9.91 -42.24 -5.89
N PRO A 43 11.12 -42.58 -5.42
CA PRO A 43 11.28 -43.28 -4.14
C PRO A 43 10.91 -42.33 -3.00
N VAL A 44 10.01 -42.76 -2.11
CA VAL A 44 9.65 -42.00 -0.91
C VAL A 44 10.63 -42.35 0.20
N SER A 45 11.49 -41.40 0.57
CA SER A 45 12.47 -41.56 1.65
C SER A 45 11.87 -41.23 3.03
N SER A 46 10.86 -41.98 3.48
CA SER A 46 10.49 -42.05 4.91
C SER A 46 9.45 -43.13 5.23
N LEU A 47 9.82 -44.01 6.17
CA LEU A 47 9.03 -44.90 7.04
C LEU A 47 8.20 -46.07 6.46
N GLN A 48 7.84 -46.12 5.18
CA GLN A 48 7.14 -47.29 4.59
C GLN A 48 7.72 -47.69 3.22
N PRO A 49 8.38 -48.86 3.09
CA PRO A 49 9.06 -49.26 1.85
C PRO A 49 8.14 -49.58 0.65
N ASN A 50 6.82 -49.55 0.82
CA ASN A 50 5.83 -49.90 -0.22
C ASN A 50 5.09 -48.72 -0.85
N ASP A 51 5.32 -47.48 -0.40
CA ASP A 51 4.61 -46.30 -0.91
C ASP A 51 5.36 -45.64 -2.09
N ARG A 52 4.86 -45.83 -3.31
CA ARG A 52 5.42 -45.26 -4.54
C ARG A 52 4.61 -44.06 -4.99
N LEU A 53 5.28 -42.93 -5.26
CA LEU A 53 4.63 -41.75 -5.85
C LEU A 53 4.89 -41.70 -7.35
N VAL A 54 3.82 -41.60 -8.14
CA VAL A 54 3.89 -41.43 -9.58
C VAL A 54 3.83 -39.94 -9.90
N VAL A 55 4.83 -39.45 -10.63
CA VAL A 55 5.03 -38.05 -10.94
C VAL A 55 5.20 -37.88 -12.45
N MET A 56 4.65 -36.82 -13.03
CA MET A 56 4.94 -36.45 -14.41
C MET A 56 6.39 -36.00 -14.53
N ARG A 57 7.12 -36.51 -15.52
CA ARG A 57 8.49 -36.05 -15.79
C ARG A 57 8.47 -34.57 -16.18
N GLU A 58 9.51 -33.85 -15.78
CA GLU A 58 9.61 -32.42 -16.07
C GLU A 58 9.75 -32.18 -17.59
N THR A 59 9.00 -31.20 -18.08
CA THR A 59 9.01 -30.70 -19.46
C THR A 59 9.24 -29.20 -19.46
N THR A 60 9.14 -28.55 -20.62
CA THR A 60 9.20 -27.08 -20.74
C THR A 60 7.78 -26.48 -20.77
N PRO A 61 7.48 -25.45 -19.95
CA PRO A 61 6.19 -24.77 -19.98
C PRO A 61 6.01 -23.96 -21.25
N LEU A 62 4.76 -23.78 -21.70
CA LEU A 62 4.49 -23.03 -22.93
C LEU A 62 4.87 -21.53 -22.78
N PRO A 63 5.49 -20.92 -23.81
CA PRO A 63 5.95 -19.54 -23.73
C PRO A 63 4.77 -18.55 -23.74
N ILE A 64 4.91 -17.44 -23.03
CA ILE A 64 3.86 -16.39 -23.01
C ILE A 64 3.56 -15.85 -24.41
N SER A 65 4.57 -15.73 -25.28
CA SER A 65 4.39 -15.28 -26.67
C SER A 65 3.35 -16.15 -27.40
N LEU A 66 3.45 -17.47 -27.29
CA LEU A 66 2.47 -18.39 -27.87
C LEU A 66 1.10 -18.27 -27.19
N LEU A 67 1.07 -18.27 -25.86
CA LEU A 67 -0.16 -18.26 -25.07
C LEU A 67 -0.98 -16.97 -25.30
N SER A 68 -0.32 -15.84 -25.54
CA SER A 68 -0.96 -14.53 -25.69
C SER A 68 -1.84 -14.38 -26.92
N GLY A 69 -1.63 -15.19 -27.97
CA GLY A 69 -2.47 -15.17 -29.17
C GLY A 69 -3.54 -16.27 -29.21
N LEU A 70 -3.66 -17.09 -28.16
CA LEU A 70 -4.71 -18.10 -28.08
C LEU A 70 -6.09 -17.44 -27.89
N SER A 71 -7.11 -18.02 -28.53
CA SER A 71 -8.49 -17.60 -28.31
C SER A 71 -8.90 -17.80 -26.85
N ILE A 72 -9.70 -16.88 -26.30
CA ILE A 72 -10.19 -16.96 -24.92
C ILE A 72 -10.96 -18.27 -24.68
N ASN A 73 -11.69 -18.76 -25.70
CA ASN A 73 -12.38 -20.05 -25.65
C ASN A 73 -11.40 -21.21 -25.45
N LEU A 74 -10.28 -21.23 -26.18
CA LEU A 74 -9.22 -22.22 -25.96
C LEU A 74 -8.61 -22.08 -24.56
N CYS A 75 -8.26 -20.87 -24.14
CA CYS A 75 -7.68 -20.62 -22.81
C CYS A 75 -8.58 -21.13 -21.68
N MET A 76 -9.89 -20.89 -21.77
CA MET A 76 -10.87 -21.40 -20.81
C MET A 76 -10.91 -22.94 -20.77
N LYS A 77 -10.94 -23.59 -21.94
CA LYS A 77 -10.93 -25.06 -22.03
C LYS A 77 -9.64 -25.65 -21.48
N LEU A 78 -8.50 -25.05 -21.83
CA LEU A 78 -7.18 -25.47 -21.39
C LEU A 78 -7.04 -25.33 -19.88
N ALA A 79 -7.41 -24.17 -19.30
CA ALA A 79 -7.44 -23.98 -17.86
C ALA A 79 -8.29 -25.05 -17.16
N TYR A 80 -9.49 -25.34 -17.68
CA TYR A 80 -10.38 -26.35 -17.10
C TYR A 80 -9.79 -27.78 -17.14
N GLN A 81 -9.15 -28.16 -18.26
CA GLN A 81 -8.51 -29.47 -18.41
C GLN A 81 -7.25 -29.59 -17.53
N MET A 82 -6.47 -28.51 -17.42
CA MET A 82 -5.31 -28.46 -16.53
C MET A 82 -5.76 -28.57 -15.07
N GLU A 83 -6.82 -27.88 -14.66
CA GLU A 83 -7.38 -27.99 -13.31
C GLU A 83 -7.79 -29.43 -12.95
N GLU A 84 -8.39 -30.20 -13.87
CA GLU A 84 -8.65 -31.63 -13.64
C GLU A 84 -7.33 -32.38 -13.39
N SER A 85 -6.32 -32.15 -14.21
CA SER A 85 -5.02 -32.83 -14.06
C SER A 85 -4.29 -32.43 -12.78
N LEU A 86 -4.34 -31.15 -12.41
CA LEU A 86 -3.63 -30.58 -11.25
C LEU A 86 -4.30 -30.95 -9.92
N PHE A 87 -5.63 -30.92 -9.86
CA PHE A 87 -6.37 -30.95 -8.59
C PHE A 87 -7.28 -32.18 -8.42
N SER A 88 -7.68 -32.83 -9.51
CA SER A 88 -8.45 -34.09 -9.47
C SER A 88 -7.60 -35.33 -9.77
N GLY A 89 -6.45 -35.15 -10.44
CA GLY A 89 -5.55 -36.21 -10.87
C GLY A 89 -4.92 -37.03 -9.75
N GLN A 90 -4.54 -38.27 -10.07
CA GLN A 90 -3.79 -39.16 -9.16
C GLN A 90 -2.27 -39.02 -9.31
N ILE A 91 -1.80 -38.47 -10.44
CA ILE A 91 -0.38 -38.31 -10.77
C ILE A 91 0.04 -36.90 -10.35
N ILE A 92 1.20 -36.77 -9.71
CA ILE A 92 1.73 -35.46 -9.32
C ILE A 92 2.14 -34.68 -10.58
N PRO A 93 1.65 -33.45 -10.78
CA PRO A 93 1.90 -32.70 -12.00
C PRO A 93 3.37 -32.27 -12.13
N SER A 94 3.79 -32.02 -13.37
CA SER A 94 5.08 -31.38 -13.68
C SER A 94 5.04 -29.89 -13.36
N ILE A 95 6.20 -29.29 -13.08
CA ILE A 95 6.30 -27.84 -12.84
C ILE A 95 5.89 -27.08 -14.10
N ALA A 96 6.18 -27.63 -15.29
CA ALA A 96 5.77 -27.04 -16.56
C ALA A 96 4.25 -26.92 -16.73
N MET A 97 3.48 -27.91 -16.26
CA MET A 97 2.02 -27.83 -16.27
C MET A 97 1.54 -26.72 -15.33
N VAL A 98 2.08 -26.65 -14.12
CA VAL A 98 1.74 -25.61 -13.15
C VAL A 98 2.10 -24.21 -13.67
N GLU A 99 3.31 -24.03 -14.22
CA GLU A 99 3.76 -22.78 -14.82
C GLU A 99 2.89 -22.36 -16.00
N THR A 100 2.54 -23.30 -16.90
CA THR A 100 1.62 -23.02 -18.01
C THR A 100 0.24 -22.57 -17.51
N TYR A 101 -0.29 -23.20 -16.46
CA TYR A 101 -1.57 -22.82 -15.86
C TYR A 101 -1.49 -21.40 -15.30
N THR A 102 -0.43 -21.08 -14.56
CA THR A 102 -0.24 -19.72 -14.02
C THR A 102 -0.11 -18.68 -15.14
N ARG A 103 0.63 -18.96 -16.22
CA ARG A 103 0.79 -18.04 -17.35
C ARG A 103 -0.52 -17.73 -18.06
N LEU A 104 -1.41 -18.71 -18.21
CA LEU A 104 -2.74 -18.49 -18.76
C LEU A 104 -3.49 -17.45 -17.92
N LEU A 105 -3.51 -17.63 -16.60
CA LEU A 105 -4.15 -16.71 -15.67
C LEU A 105 -3.53 -15.30 -15.71
N LEU A 106 -2.20 -15.19 -15.90
CA LEU A 106 -1.51 -13.90 -15.99
C LEU A 106 -1.77 -13.16 -17.31
N ILE A 107 -2.04 -13.87 -18.41
CA ILE A 107 -2.31 -13.27 -19.73
C ILE A 107 -3.75 -12.74 -19.82
N ALA A 108 -4.70 -13.47 -19.25
CA ALA A 108 -6.11 -13.12 -19.29
C ALA A 108 -6.73 -13.08 -17.87
N PRO A 109 -6.24 -12.19 -16.99
CA PRO A 109 -6.58 -12.17 -15.57
C PRO A 109 -8.09 -12.09 -15.34
N HIS A 110 -8.77 -11.11 -15.95
CA HIS A 110 -10.21 -10.91 -15.78
C HIS A 110 -11.08 -12.07 -16.30
N SER A 111 -10.68 -12.70 -17.40
CA SER A 111 -11.51 -13.73 -18.04
C SER A 111 -11.39 -15.08 -17.36
N LEU A 112 -10.16 -15.45 -16.96
CA LEU A 112 -9.86 -16.77 -16.42
C LEU A 112 -9.89 -16.83 -14.90
N PHE A 113 -9.78 -15.70 -14.20
CA PHE A 113 -9.69 -15.70 -12.74
C PHE A 113 -10.91 -16.35 -12.07
N ARG A 114 -10.64 -17.24 -11.11
CA ARG A 114 -11.63 -17.82 -10.21
C ARG A 114 -11.02 -17.86 -8.80
N SER A 115 -11.87 -17.76 -7.77
CA SER A 115 -11.40 -17.98 -6.39
C SER A 115 -11.06 -19.45 -6.21
N HIS A 116 -9.77 -19.80 -6.20
CA HIS A 116 -9.29 -21.18 -6.24
C HIS A 116 -9.91 -22.05 -5.14
N PHE A 117 -9.89 -21.62 -3.86
CA PHE A 117 -10.47 -22.42 -2.77
C PHE A 117 -11.98 -22.63 -2.94
N SER A 118 -12.73 -21.56 -3.26
CA SER A 118 -14.18 -21.64 -3.44
C SER A 118 -14.55 -22.51 -4.65
N HIS A 119 -13.86 -22.30 -5.78
CA HIS A 119 -14.06 -23.02 -7.04
C HIS A 119 -13.76 -24.52 -6.90
N LEU A 120 -12.62 -24.87 -6.28
CA LEU A 120 -12.24 -26.26 -6.06
C LEU A 120 -13.20 -26.97 -5.12
N THR A 121 -13.64 -26.30 -4.05
CA THR A 121 -14.63 -26.87 -3.12
C THR A 121 -15.98 -27.09 -3.79
N GLN A 122 -16.43 -26.17 -4.65
CA GLN A 122 -17.67 -26.32 -5.40
C GLN A 122 -17.62 -27.46 -6.42
N ARG A 123 -16.50 -27.60 -7.12
CA ARG A 123 -16.30 -28.65 -8.13
C ARG A 123 -16.13 -30.03 -7.48
N ASN A 124 -15.39 -30.09 -6.38
CA ASN A 124 -15.15 -31.31 -5.63
C ASN A 124 -15.03 -30.99 -4.13
N PRO A 125 -16.11 -31.23 -3.34
CA PRO A 125 -16.15 -30.91 -1.90
C PRO A 125 -15.01 -31.56 -1.07
N GLY A 126 -14.43 -32.66 -1.56
CA GLY A 126 -13.31 -33.35 -0.92
C GLY A 126 -11.93 -33.03 -1.50
N ALA A 127 -11.79 -32.04 -2.40
CA ALA A 127 -10.49 -31.74 -3.02
C ALA A 127 -9.46 -31.23 -2.00
N LEU A 128 -9.85 -30.26 -1.16
CA LEU A 128 -8.96 -29.63 -0.19
C LEU A 128 -8.69 -30.48 1.08
N SER A 129 -9.34 -31.65 1.21
CA SER A 129 -8.96 -32.62 2.23
C SER A 129 -7.76 -33.47 1.81
N LYS A 130 -7.40 -33.47 0.51
CA LYS A 130 -6.21 -34.15 -0.01
C LYS A 130 -4.95 -33.29 0.25
N PRO A 131 -3.94 -33.78 0.97
CA PRO A 131 -2.76 -32.97 1.32
C PRO A 131 -2.00 -32.42 0.10
N LEU A 132 -1.84 -33.22 -0.96
CA LEU A 132 -1.17 -32.79 -2.20
C LEU A 132 -1.86 -31.58 -2.85
N VAL A 133 -3.19 -31.61 -2.94
CA VAL A 133 -3.98 -30.54 -3.56
C VAL A 133 -3.85 -29.25 -2.74
N THR A 134 -3.98 -29.36 -1.42
CA THR A 134 -3.87 -28.21 -0.52
C THR A 134 -2.48 -27.59 -0.57
N LEU A 135 -1.42 -28.41 -0.54
CA LEU A 135 -0.04 -27.92 -0.71
C LEU A 135 0.15 -27.22 -2.05
N LEU A 136 -0.27 -27.85 -3.15
CA LEU A 136 -0.13 -27.28 -4.49
C LEU A 136 -0.85 -25.94 -4.64
N VAL A 137 -2.09 -25.84 -4.14
CA VAL A 137 -2.86 -24.58 -4.18
C VAL A 137 -2.16 -23.51 -3.35
N LEU A 138 -1.71 -23.83 -2.13
CA LEU A 138 -1.00 -22.87 -1.28
C LEU A 138 0.32 -22.40 -1.93
N GLU A 139 1.09 -23.31 -2.54
CA GLU A 139 2.35 -22.98 -3.22
C GLU A 139 2.10 -22.08 -4.45
N ILE A 140 1.11 -22.39 -5.28
CA ILE A 140 0.72 -21.56 -6.44
C ILE A 140 0.29 -20.16 -5.98
N LEU A 141 -0.58 -20.08 -4.97
CA LEU A 141 -1.09 -18.81 -4.48
C LEU A 141 0.02 -17.94 -3.89
N ASN A 142 0.90 -18.52 -3.06
CA ASN A 142 1.94 -17.77 -2.37
C ASN A 142 3.02 -17.25 -3.33
N TYR A 143 3.40 -18.07 -4.30
CA TYR A 143 4.61 -17.83 -5.07
C TYR A 143 4.40 -17.42 -6.53
N ARG A 144 3.15 -17.45 -7.02
CA ARG A 144 2.81 -17.11 -8.42
C ARG A 144 1.61 -16.19 -8.54
N LEU A 145 0.53 -16.45 -7.80
CA LEU A 145 -0.76 -15.79 -8.03
C LEU A 145 -1.14 -14.71 -7.01
N LEU A 146 -0.32 -14.45 -5.99
CA LEU A 146 -0.58 -13.36 -5.04
C LEU A 146 -0.80 -12.00 -5.75
N PRO A 147 0.03 -11.58 -6.73
CA PRO A 147 -0.22 -10.34 -7.45
C PRO A 147 -1.54 -10.34 -8.24
N LEU A 148 -1.95 -11.50 -8.78
CA LEU A 148 -3.22 -11.65 -9.49
C LEU A 148 -4.42 -11.44 -8.56
N TYR A 149 -4.39 -12.03 -7.37
CA TYR A 149 -5.46 -11.81 -6.38
C TYR A 149 -5.56 -10.34 -5.95
N ARG A 150 -4.42 -9.64 -5.91
CA ARG A 150 -4.38 -8.21 -5.61
C ARG A 150 -5.01 -7.40 -6.73
N TYR A 151 -4.67 -7.71 -7.96
CA TYR A 151 -5.22 -7.09 -9.16
C TYR A 151 -6.74 -7.24 -9.25
N GLU A 152 -7.28 -8.42 -8.93
CA GLU A 152 -8.71 -8.72 -8.92
C GLU A 152 -9.45 -8.19 -7.66
N GLY A 153 -8.74 -7.57 -6.72
CA GLY A 153 -9.31 -7.07 -5.47
C GLY A 153 -9.84 -8.18 -4.56
N LYS A 154 -9.28 -9.40 -4.62
CA LYS A 154 -9.75 -10.58 -3.86
C LYS A 154 -8.83 -10.98 -2.70
N ASN A 155 -7.81 -10.19 -2.37
CA ASN A 155 -6.90 -10.47 -1.25
C ASN A 155 -7.60 -10.67 0.09
N LYS A 156 -8.57 -9.82 0.44
CA LYS A 156 -9.32 -9.93 1.71
C LYS A 156 -10.08 -11.25 1.79
N SER A 157 -10.75 -11.66 0.70
CA SER A 157 -11.46 -12.94 0.63
C SER A 157 -10.50 -14.12 0.76
N LEU A 158 -9.37 -14.09 0.06
CA LEU A 158 -8.37 -15.15 0.13
C LEU A 158 -7.75 -15.25 1.52
N MET A 159 -7.46 -14.12 2.16
CA MET A 159 -6.96 -14.07 3.54
C MET A 159 -7.92 -14.78 4.51
N TYR A 160 -9.23 -14.57 4.36
CA TYR A 160 -10.23 -15.25 5.18
C TYR A 160 -10.25 -16.77 4.96
N ASP A 161 -10.13 -17.23 3.72
CA ASP A 161 -10.07 -18.67 3.42
C ASP A 161 -8.79 -19.31 3.98
N VAL A 162 -7.64 -18.65 3.82
CA VAL A 162 -6.35 -19.13 4.35
C VAL A 162 -6.36 -19.14 5.88
N THR A 163 -6.95 -18.13 6.53
CA THR A 163 -7.01 -18.07 8.00
C THR A 163 -7.81 -19.26 8.57
N LYS A 164 -8.87 -19.71 7.89
CA LYS A 164 -9.60 -20.92 8.30
C LYS A 164 -8.72 -22.17 8.21
N ILE A 165 -7.86 -22.27 7.19
CA ILE A 165 -6.90 -23.36 7.04
C ILE A 165 -5.88 -23.32 8.18
N VAL A 166 -5.31 -22.15 8.47
CA VAL A 166 -4.38 -21.95 9.60
C VAL A 166 -5.03 -22.36 10.92
N ALA A 167 -6.25 -21.89 11.20
CA ALA A 167 -7.00 -22.26 12.41
C ALA A 167 -7.23 -23.78 12.52
N ALA A 168 -7.50 -24.46 11.40
CA ALA A 168 -7.70 -25.91 11.36
C ALA A 168 -6.40 -26.72 11.50
N LEU A 169 -5.23 -26.11 11.30
CA LEU A 169 -3.93 -26.79 11.33
C LEU A 169 -3.09 -26.45 12.58
N LYS A 170 -3.29 -25.30 13.23
CA LYS A 170 -2.43 -24.79 14.32
C LYS A 170 -2.19 -25.79 15.46
N GLY A 171 -3.22 -26.53 15.85
CA GLY A 171 -3.16 -27.55 16.91
C GLY A 171 -2.90 -28.98 16.44
N LYS A 172 -2.74 -29.23 15.13
CA LYS A 172 -2.58 -30.58 14.58
C LYS A 172 -1.12 -31.02 14.59
N ARG A 173 -0.83 -32.10 15.30
CA ARG A 173 0.52 -32.67 15.40
C ARG A 173 1.01 -33.20 14.04
N GLY A 174 2.24 -32.81 13.68
CA GLY A 174 2.93 -33.30 12.49
C GLY A 174 2.56 -32.64 11.16
N ASP A 175 1.55 -31.75 11.10
CA ASP A 175 1.13 -31.04 9.87
C ASP A 175 1.90 -29.70 9.67
N HIS A 176 3.19 -29.71 10.00
CA HIS A 176 4.03 -28.51 10.08
C HIS A 176 4.22 -27.81 8.74
N ARG A 177 4.45 -28.54 7.64
CA ARG A 177 4.67 -27.93 6.31
C ARG A 177 3.45 -27.13 5.84
N SER A 178 2.28 -27.76 5.83
CA SER A 178 1.03 -27.15 5.38
C SER A 178 0.66 -25.93 6.23
N PHE A 179 0.81 -26.05 7.55
CA PHE A 179 0.57 -24.93 8.47
C PHE A 179 1.49 -23.74 8.16
N ARG A 180 2.81 -23.96 8.09
CA ARG A 180 3.78 -22.88 7.87
C ARG A 180 3.65 -22.24 6.50
N LEU A 181 3.33 -23.03 5.48
CA LEU A 181 3.08 -22.50 4.14
C LEU A 181 1.80 -21.64 4.11
N ALA A 182 0.72 -22.08 4.78
CA ALA A 182 -0.51 -21.30 4.91
C ALA A 182 -0.30 -20.01 5.72
N GLU A 183 0.45 -20.08 6.83
CA GLU A 183 0.82 -18.93 7.65
C GLU A 183 1.67 -17.94 6.83
N ASN A 184 2.65 -18.41 6.06
CA ASN A 184 3.49 -17.58 5.19
C ASN A 184 2.68 -16.88 4.07
N LEU A 185 1.76 -17.60 3.42
CA LEU A 185 0.82 -17.00 2.48
C LEU A 185 -0.06 -15.93 3.16
N CYS A 186 -0.54 -16.20 4.37
CA CYS A 186 -1.35 -15.25 5.12
C CYS A 186 -0.55 -13.99 5.50
N MET A 187 0.72 -14.11 5.90
CA MET A 187 1.60 -12.97 6.13
C MET A 187 1.72 -12.10 4.86
N ASN A 188 2.00 -12.71 3.72
CA ASN A 188 2.06 -12.01 2.43
C ASN A 188 0.74 -11.33 2.08
N LEU A 189 -0.40 -11.97 2.35
CA LEU A 189 -1.73 -11.38 2.13
C LEU A 189 -1.97 -10.16 3.03
N ILE A 190 -1.66 -10.25 4.33
CA ILE A 190 -1.80 -9.15 5.29
C ILE A 190 -0.89 -7.98 4.89
N LEU A 191 0.36 -8.25 4.50
CA LEU A 191 1.31 -7.23 4.04
C LEU A 191 0.94 -6.64 2.67
N SER A 192 0.10 -7.33 1.88
CA SER A 192 -0.38 -6.84 0.57
C SER A 192 -1.58 -5.89 0.65
N LEU A 193 -2.23 -5.81 1.82
CA LEU A 193 -3.43 -5.01 2.00
C LEU A 193 -3.12 -3.53 1.82
N ARG A 194 -4.02 -2.82 1.13
CA ARG A 194 -3.95 -1.36 0.95
C ARG A 194 -4.99 -0.61 1.80
N ASP A 195 -5.84 -1.35 2.49
CA ASP A 195 -7.00 -0.87 3.22
C ASP A 195 -7.38 -1.87 4.31
N PHE A 196 -8.18 -1.41 5.28
CA PHE A 196 -8.65 -2.17 6.44
C PHE A 196 -9.38 -3.44 6.02
N PHE A 197 -9.02 -4.57 6.61
CA PHE A 197 -9.86 -5.75 6.52
C PHE A 197 -11.05 -5.61 7.46
N SER A 198 -12.23 -6.07 7.02
CA SER A 198 -13.44 -5.96 7.84
C SER A 198 -13.31 -6.89 9.04
N VAL A 199 -13.37 -6.30 10.22
CA VAL A 199 -13.78 -7.00 11.43
C VAL A 199 -15.27 -6.73 11.57
N LYS A 200 -16.11 -7.74 11.29
CA LYS A 200 -17.57 -7.54 11.24
C LYS A 200 -18.08 -6.94 12.55
N LYS A 201 -18.98 -5.95 12.47
CA LYS A 201 -19.74 -5.34 13.59
C LYS A 201 -20.31 -6.35 14.62
N GLU A 202 -20.51 -7.60 14.21
CA GLU A 202 -21.10 -8.69 15.03
C GLU A 202 -20.06 -9.66 15.64
N GLY A 203 -18.77 -9.37 15.61
CA GLY A 203 -17.73 -10.25 16.20
C GLY A 203 -17.46 -11.56 15.44
N LYS A 204 -18.19 -11.85 14.34
CA LYS A 204 -17.99 -13.03 13.48
C LYS A 204 -17.03 -12.77 12.31
N GLY A 205 -15.90 -12.12 12.58
CA GLY A 205 -14.75 -12.03 11.69
C GLY A 205 -13.66 -13.02 12.11
N PRO A 206 -12.77 -13.47 11.21
CA PRO A 206 -11.71 -14.40 11.61
C PRO A 206 -10.75 -13.64 12.54
N THR A 207 -10.83 -13.97 13.81
CA THR A 207 -9.95 -13.43 14.86
C THR A 207 -9.32 -14.54 15.68
N GLU A 208 -9.19 -15.70 15.03
CA GLU A 208 -8.25 -16.74 15.44
C GLU A 208 -6.97 -16.65 14.61
N PHE A 209 -6.39 -15.47 14.53
CA PHE A 209 -5.02 -15.34 14.04
C PHE A 209 -4.07 -16.01 15.03
N THR A 210 -2.98 -16.55 14.49
CA THR A 210 -1.85 -17.01 15.30
C THR A 210 -1.11 -15.80 15.86
N GLU A 211 -0.28 -16.02 16.87
CA GLU A 211 0.54 -14.94 17.44
C GLU A 211 1.37 -14.22 16.36
N THR A 212 1.95 -14.96 15.41
CA THR A 212 2.68 -14.40 14.26
C THR A 212 1.79 -13.48 13.43
N LEU A 213 0.60 -13.93 13.04
CA LEU A 213 -0.31 -13.17 12.19
C LEU A 213 -0.89 -11.95 12.90
N ASN A 214 -1.12 -12.03 14.21
CA ASN A 214 -1.53 -10.89 15.03
C ASN A 214 -0.51 -9.75 14.95
N ARG A 215 0.78 -10.06 15.13
CA ARG A 215 1.86 -9.08 15.11
C ARG A 215 2.01 -8.44 13.73
N VAL A 216 2.01 -9.27 12.68
CA VAL A 216 2.08 -8.80 11.29
C VAL A 216 0.86 -7.96 10.93
N ALA A 217 -0.33 -8.28 11.43
CA ALA A 217 -1.54 -7.47 11.22
C ALA A 217 -1.42 -6.08 11.84
N ILE A 218 -0.94 -5.95 13.08
CA ILE A 218 -0.74 -4.64 13.71
C ILE A 218 0.33 -3.81 12.99
N VAL A 219 1.45 -4.42 12.60
CA VAL A 219 2.49 -3.73 11.83
C VAL A 219 1.95 -3.29 10.46
N SER A 220 1.19 -4.14 9.77
CA SER A 220 0.52 -3.77 8.51
C SER A 220 -0.47 -2.63 8.68
N LEU A 221 -1.28 -2.63 9.75
CA LEU A 221 -2.16 -1.51 10.09
C LEU A 221 -1.38 -0.21 10.31
N ALA A 222 -0.25 -0.25 11.03
CA ALA A 222 0.61 0.91 11.22
C ALA A 222 1.11 1.48 9.88
N ILE A 223 1.57 0.62 8.97
CA ILE A 223 2.04 0.99 7.63
C ILE A 223 0.90 1.60 6.81
N ILE A 224 -0.28 0.95 6.76
CA ILE A 224 -1.43 1.43 5.99
C ILE A 224 -1.88 2.79 6.50
N ILE A 225 -2.12 2.94 7.81
CA ILE A 225 -2.61 4.21 8.39
C ILE A 225 -1.60 5.33 8.15
N LYS A 226 -0.31 5.08 8.39
CA LYS A 226 0.70 6.14 8.24
C LYS A 226 0.95 6.54 6.80
N THR A 227 0.85 5.61 5.85
CA THR A 227 1.22 5.86 4.44
C THR A 227 0.02 6.09 3.51
N ARG A 228 -1.21 5.82 3.96
CA ARG A 228 -2.45 5.93 3.17
C ARG A 228 -3.65 6.49 3.95
N GLY A 229 -3.59 6.52 5.28
CA GLY A 229 -4.64 7.02 6.17
C GLY A 229 -5.91 6.17 6.22
N ILE A 230 -6.84 6.56 7.10
CA ILE A 230 -8.15 5.90 7.23
C ILE A 230 -9.19 6.58 6.33
N ALA A 231 -9.66 5.84 5.32
CA ALA A 231 -10.53 6.36 4.26
C ALA A 231 -11.96 6.70 4.74
N GLU A 232 -12.51 5.96 5.71
CA GLU A 232 -13.89 6.10 6.18
C GLU A 232 -13.94 6.50 7.65
N ALA A 233 -14.85 7.42 8.01
CA ALA A 233 -15.03 7.90 9.39
C ALA A 233 -15.44 6.76 10.34
N GLU A 234 -16.23 5.81 9.85
CA GLU A 234 -16.66 4.64 10.61
C GLU A 234 -15.47 3.78 11.06
N HIS A 235 -14.48 3.58 10.19
CA HIS A 235 -13.30 2.77 10.51
C HIS A 235 -12.47 3.35 11.67
N LEU A 236 -12.41 4.68 11.81
CA LEU A 236 -11.76 5.32 12.97
C LEU A 236 -12.42 4.91 14.30
N LEU A 237 -13.75 4.81 14.33
CA LEU A 237 -14.50 4.42 15.54
C LEU A 237 -14.35 2.93 15.86
N TYR A 238 -14.23 2.07 14.85
CA TYR A 238 -14.06 0.63 15.03
C TYR A 238 -12.61 0.20 15.27
N LEU A 239 -11.63 1.07 15.02
CA LEU A 239 -10.20 0.73 15.14
C LEU A 239 -9.83 0.15 16.52
N PRO A 240 -10.23 0.73 17.66
CA PRO A 240 -9.90 0.16 18.97
C PRO A 240 -10.45 -1.26 19.16
N ALA A 241 -11.73 -1.46 18.84
CA ALA A 241 -12.37 -2.77 18.94
C ALA A 241 -11.73 -3.80 17.99
N MET A 242 -11.34 -3.38 16.78
CA MET A 242 -10.59 -4.21 15.84
C MET A 242 -9.24 -4.64 16.41
N VAL A 243 -8.47 -3.71 16.97
CA VAL A 243 -7.17 -3.99 17.58
C VAL A 243 -7.32 -4.92 18.79
N GLU A 244 -8.31 -4.69 19.64
CA GLU A 244 -8.64 -5.60 20.76
C GLU A 244 -8.99 -7.01 20.26
N GLN A 245 -9.75 -7.12 19.18
CA GLN A 245 -10.15 -8.42 18.65
C GLN A 245 -8.97 -9.19 18.05
N ILE A 246 -8.11 -8.50 17.28
CA ILE A 246 -6.85 -9.07 16.76
C ILE A 246 -5.99 -9.56 17.93
N LEU A 247 -5.81 -8.73 18.96
CA LEU A 247 -4.90 -9.03 20.07
C LEU A 247 -5.56 -9.79 21.22
N SER A 248 -6.76 -10.33 21.03
CA SER A 248 -7.54 -11.00 22.08
C SER A 248 -6.82 -12.21 22.69
N SER A 249 -6.09 -12.97 21.87
CA SER A 249 -5.26 -14.11 22.28
C SER A 249 -3.77 -13.78 22.37
N SER A 250 -3.35 -12.56 22.01
CA SER A 250 -1.94 -12.18 21.93
C SER A 250 -1.44 -11.59 23.25
N GLN A 251 -0.22 -11.96 23.63
CA GLN A 251 0.47 -11.39 24.79
C GLN A 251 1.53 -10.36 24.39
N HIS A 252 1.70 -10.10 23.10
CA HIS A 252 2.72 -9.18 22.62
C HIS A 252 2.45 -7.72 22.99
N THR A 253 3.55 -7.00 23.14
CA THR A 253 3.63 -5.55 23.31
C THR A 253 4.74 -5.02 22.40
N TRP A 254 4.65 -3.76 22.01
CA TRP A 254 5.66 -3.09 21.19
C TRP A 254 6.42 -2.11 22.07
N SER A 255 7.74 -2.04 21.89
CA SER A 255 8.58 -1.08 22.59
C SER A 255 8.30 0.37 22.18
N ASP A 256 8.74 1.33 22.99
CA ASP A 256 8.68 2.76 22.65
C ASP A 256 9.43 3.08 21.34
N LYS A 257 10.51 2.35 21.04
CA LYS A 257 11.28 2.52 19.79
C LYS A 257 10.46 2.20 18.55
N THR A 258 9.56 1.21 18.64
CA THR A 258 8.62 0.90 17.56
C THR A 258 7.43 1.85 17.59
N LEU A 259 6.80 1.99 18.76
CA LEU A 259 5.56 2.76 18.92
C LEU A 259 5.72 4.22 18.50
N ARG A 260 6.91 4.83 18.62
CA ARG A 260 7.17 6.20 18.14
C ARG A 260 6.91 6.35 16.63
N TYR A 261 7.10 5.29 15.84
CA TYR A 261 6.83 5.32 14.39
C TYR A 261 5.39 5.00 14.05
N PHE A 262 4.63 4.39 14.96
CA PHE A 262 3.22 4.09 14.73
C PHE A 262 2.40 5.39 14.66
N PRO A 263 1.35 5.41 13.83
CA PRO A 263 0.46 6.56 13.77
C PRO A 263 -0.25 6.75 15.11
N PRO A 264 -0.50 8.00 15.55
CA PRO A 264 -1.04 8.30 16.88
C PRO A 264 -2.30 7.50 17.24
N VAL A 265 -3.27 7.43 16.31
CA VAL A 265 -4.54 6.71 16.50
C VAL A 265 -4.36 5.23 16.85
N LEU A 266 -3.32 4.58 16.32
CA LEU A 266 -2.99 3.19 16.63
C LEU A 266 -2.14 3.10 17.90
N ARG A 267 -1.13 3.96 18.02
CA ARG A 267 -0.24 4.01 19.18
C ARG A 267 -1.01 4.17 20.49
N ASP A 268 -1.96 5.09 20.53
CA ASP A 268 -2.72 5.39 21.75
C ASP A 268 -3.58 4.18 22.21
N THR A 269 -3.97 3.31 21.29
CA THR A 269 -4.67 2.05 21.58
C THR A 269 -3.72 0.97 22.14
N LEU A 270 -2.43 1.03 21.82
CA LEU A 270 -1.45 -0.02 22.14
C LEU A 270 -0.61 0.28 23.39
N VAL A 271 -0.36 1.55 23.71
CA VAL A 271 0.53 2.00 24.80
C VAL A 271 0.12 1.45 26.18
N GLY A 272 -1.17 1.18 26.41
CA GLY A 272 -1.66 0.68 27.70
C GLY A 272 -1.45 -0.82 27.97
N ARG A 273 -0.89 -1.58 27.00
CA ARG A 273 -0.73 -3.03 27.15
C ARG A 273 0.45 -3.38 28.07
N VAL A 274 0.21 -4.28 29.03
CA VAL A 274 1.22 -4.71 30.00
C VAL A 274 2.20 -5.70 29.36
N ASP A 275 3.50 -5.39 29.43
CA ASP A 275 4.55 -6.31 29.02
C ASP A 275 4.65 -7.49 30.00
N LYS A 276 4.42 -8.71 29.48
CA LYS A 276 4.45 -9.96 30.25
C LYS A 276 5.77 -10.71 30.16
N ARG A 277 6.79 -10.20 29.45
CA ARG A 277 8.10 -10.85 29.30
C ARG A 277 8.74 -11.15 30.66
N GLY A 278 8.72 -10.17 31.58
CA GLY A 278 9.25 -10.35 32.94
C GLY A 278 8.55 -11.47 33.72
N LEU A 279 7.23 -11.60 33.58
CA LEU A 279 6.46 -12.70 34.20
C LEU A 279 6.82 -14.05 33.58
N ALA A 280 6.97 -14.12 32.25
CA ALA A 280 7.37 -15.34 31.57
C ALA A 280 8.75 -15.86 32.02
N ILE A 281 9.69 -14.94 32.30
CA ILE A 281 10.99 -15.27 32.89
C ILE A 281 10.87 -15.76 34.33
N GLN A 282 9.99 -15.17 35.14
CA GLN A 282 9.73 -15.67 36.50
C GLN A 282 9.12 -17.07 36.48
N GLU A 283 8.16 -17.34 35.60
CA GLU A 283 7.60 -18.68 35.40
C GLU A 283 8.68 -19.67 34.95
N TRP A 284 9.58 -19.26 34.05
CA TRP A 284 10.72 -20.06 33.65
C TRP A 284 11.62 -20.42 34.84
N GLN A 285 12.03 -19.45 35.66
CA GLN A 285 12.89 -19.69 36.83
C GLN A 285 12.27 -20.68 37.83
N GLN A 286 10.94 -20.68 37.98
CA GLN A 286 10.23 -21.65 38.82
C GLN A 286 10.21 -23.05 38.21
N ALA A 287 10.09 -23.16 36.89
CA ALA A 287 10.04 -24.43 36.17
C ALA A 287 11.43 -25.00 35.83
N GLU A 288 12.47 -24.16 35.84
CA GLU A 288 13.81 -24.43 35.30
C GLU A 288 14.37 -25.76 35.79
N THR A 289 14.44 -25.97 37.10
CA THR A 289 15.01 -27.20 37.66
C THR A 289 14.30 -28.45 37.15
N THR A 290 12.97 -28.42 37.05
CA THR A 290 12.19 -29.55 36.55
C THR A 290 12.40 -29.76 35.05
N VAL A 291 12.39 -28.67 34.27
CA VAL A 291 12.59 -28.73 32.81
C VAL A 291 14.00 -29.24 32.49
N ILE A 292 15.03 -28.75 33.17
CA ILE A 292 16.43 -29.18 32.97
C ILE A 292 16.59 -30.65 33.32
N ASN A 293 15.97 -31.15 34.39
CA ASN A 293 15.98 -32.58 34.73
C ASN A 293 15.33 -33.44 33.63
N GLN A 294 14.16 -33.01 33.12
CA GLN A 294 13.48 -33.70 32.02
C GLN A 294 14.31 -33.67 30.72
N CYS A 295 14.91 -32.52 30.41
CA CYS A 295 15.77 -32.35 29.24
C CYS A 295 17.03 -33.21 29.35
N THR A 296 17.65 -33.32 30.53
CA THR A 296 18.84 -34.17 30.74
C THR A 296 18.51 -35.65 30.49
N GLN A 297 17.36 -36.13 30.98
CA GLN A 297 16.89 -37.49 30.73
C GLN A 297 16.59 -37.74 29.24
N LEU A 298 16.01 -36.75 28.56
CA LEU A 298 15.63 -36.85 27.15
C LEU A 298 16.82 -36.72 26.19
N LEU A 299 17.80 -35.88 26.51
CA LEU A 299 18.77 -35.32 25.57
C LEU A 299 20.22 -35.71 25.86
N SER A 300 20.52 -36.40 26.97
CA SER A 300 21.88 -36.91 27.18
C SER A 300 22.32 -37.78 25.99
N PRO A 301 23.62 -37.80 25.62
CA PRO A 301 24.09 -38.60 24.48
C PRO A 301 23.75 -40.09 24.58
N SER A 302 23.66 -40.60 25.82
CA SER A 302 23.27 -41.98 26.15
C SER A 302 21.76 -42.15 26.45
N ALA A 303 20.93 -41.15 26.19
CA ALA A 303 19.50 -41.18 26.51
C ALA A 303 18.78 -42.30 25.76
N ASP A 304 17.96 -43.08 26.48
CA ASP A 304 17.13 -44.13 25.90
C ASP A 304 16.11 -43.51 24.91
N PRO A 305 16.11 -43.90 23.62
CA PRO A 305 15.15 -43.40 22.65
C PRO A 305 13.68 -43.68 23.00
N THR A 306 13.38 -44.64 23.88
CA THR A 306 12.00 -44.92 24.32
C THR A 306 11.44 -43.82 25.24
N TYR A 307 12.30 -43.06 25.92
CA TYR A 307 11.91 -41.97 26.82
C TYR A 307 11.17 -40.85 26.07
N VAL A 308 11.38 -40.70 24.76
CA VAL A 308 10.62 -39.77 23.90
C VAL A 308 9.11 -39.96 24.05
N VAL A 309 8.64 -41.21 24.09
CA VAL A 309 7.21 -41.53 24.25
C VAL A 309 6.73 -41.14 25.64
N THR A 310 7.56 -41.39 26.67
CA THR A 310 7.27 -40.97 28.05
C THR A 310 7.19 -39.46 28.16
N TYR A 311 8.11 -38.72 27.56
CA TYR A 311 8.11 -37.27 27.56
C TYR A 311 6.85 -36.71 26.88
N ILE A 312 6.50 -37.18 25.67
CA ILE A 312 5.32 -36.70 24.94
C ILE A 312 4.01 -37.03 25.67
N SER A 313 3.93 -38.17 26.35
CA SER A 313 2.71 -38.61 27.03
C SER A 313 2.55 -38.04 28.44
N ARG A 314 3.64 -37.88 29.21
CA ARG A 314 3.60 -37.59 30.65
C ARG A 314 4.17 -36.23 31.05
N SER A 315 4.86 -35.51 30.17
CA SER A 315 5.31 -34.15 30.51
C SER A 315 4.12 -33.22 30.72
N PHE A 316 4.19 -32.39 31.76
CA PHE A 316 3.19 -31.37 32.02
C PHE A 316 3.12 -30.42 30.82
N PRO A 317 1.92 -30.16 30.27
CA PRO A 317 1.76 -29.28 29.11
C PRO A 317 2.42 -27.90 29.30
N GLN A 318 2.33 -27.34 30.51
CA GLN A 318 2.96 -26.07 30.88
C GLN A 318 4.49 -26.08 30.81
N HIS A 319 5.14 -27.24 30.92
CA HIS A 319 6.60 -27.37 30.85
C HIS A 319 7.09 -27.60 29.42
N ARG A 320 6.23 -28.08 28.51
CA ARG A 320 6.60 -28.37 27.12
C ARG A 320 7.01 -27.14 26.33
N LYS A 321 6.46 -25.96 26.65
CA LYS A 321 6.84 -24.67 26.04
C LYS A 321 8.30 -24.28 26.32
N TYR A 322 8.95 -24.92 27.29
CA TYR A 322 10.33 -24.64 27.67
C TYR A 322 11.34 -25.66 27.13
N LEU A 323 10.93 -26.64 26.30
CA LEU A 323 11.85 -27.67 25.81
C LEU A 323 13.05 -27.05 25.09
N CYS A 324 12.81 -26.14 24.15
CA CYS A 324 13.91 -25.50 23.40
C CYS A 324 14.80 -24.62 24.30
N ALA A 325 14.23 -23.94 25.30
CA ALA A 325 14.98 -23.18 26.30
C ALA A 325 15.87 -24.10 27.18
N GLY A 326 15.34 -25.25 27.60
CA GLY A 326 16.11 -26.26 28.36
C GLY A 326 17.23 -26.88 27.54
N VAL A 327 16.99 -27.18 26.26
CA VAL A 327 18.03 -27.65 25.33
C VAL A 327 19.14 -26.59 25.21
N TRP A 328 18.75 -25.34 24.98
CA TRP A 328 19.68 -24.21 24.86
C TRP A 328 20.64 -24.12 26.05
N ILE A 329 20.10 -24.21 27.27
CA ILE A 329 20.90 -24.15 28.50
C ILE A 329 21.86 -25.34 28.59
N LEU A 330 21.36 -26.56 28.37
CA LEU A 330 22.17 -27.78 28.46
C LEU A 330 23.31 -27.84 27.43
N MET A 331 23.20 -27.18 26.28
CA MET A 331 24.29 -27.12 25.31
C MET A 331 25.52 -26.46 25.93
N HIS A 332 25.38 -25.42 26.76
CA HIS A 332 26.49 -24.64 27.33
C HIS A 332 27.57 -24.19 26.31
N GLY A 333 27.25 -24.12 25.01
CA GLY A 333 28.21 -23.79 23.92
C GLY A 333 28.81 -25.01 23.22
N HIS A 334 28.42 -26.20 23.64
CA HIS A 334 28.84 -27.52 23.17
C HIS A 334 27.62 -28.26 22.61
N PRO A 335 27.15 -27.90 21.39
CA PRO A 335 26.00 -28.53 20.74
C PRO A 335 26.08 -30.07 20.66
N GLU A 336 27.30 -30.61 20.57
CA GLU A 336 27.59 -32.04 20.52
C GLU A 336 27.10 -32.84 21.74
N ASN A 337 26.81 -32.16 22.85
CA ASN A 337 26.33 -32.79 24.08
C ASN A 337 24.84 -33.14 24.05
N ILE A 338 24.11 -32.76 23.00
CA ILE A 338 22.66 -32.96 22.87
C ILE A 338 22.34 -34.07 21.89
N ASN A 339 21.51 -35.02 22.31
CA ASN A 339 20.89 -36.01 21.44
C ASN A 339 19.81 -35.36 20.54
N SER A 340 20.27 -34.85 19.39
CA SER A 340 19.43 -34.17 18.40
C SER A 340 18.38 -35.10 17.77
N ALA A 341 18.62 -36.41 17.75
CA ALA A 341 17.66 -37.39 17.24
C ALA A 341 16.41 -37.49 18.13
N ASN A 342 16.59 -37.55 19.46
CA ASN A 342 15.48 -37.55 20.41
C ASN A 342 14.72 -36.22 20.37
N LEU A 343 15.46 -35.11 20.32
CA LEU A 343 14.85 -33.78 20.21
C LEU A 343 14.01 -33.64 18.94
N ALA A 344 14.53 -34.07 17.79
CA ALA A 344 13.81 -34.07 16.53
C ALA A 344 12.50 -34.87 16.63
N ARG A 345 12.53 -36.06 17.23
CA ARG A 345 11.33 -36.90 17.42
C ARG A 345 10.27 -36.20 18.27
N VAL A 346 10.67 -35.49 19.33
CA VAL A 346 9.71 -34.73 20.16
C VAL A 346 9.13 -33.53 19.39
N LEU A 347 9.97 -32.69 18.77
CA LEU A 347 9.51 -31.50 18.05
C LEU A 347 8.58 -31.84 16.87
N ARG A 348 8.77 -33.00 16.25
CA ARG A 348 7.89 -33.50 15.18
C ARG A 348 6.49 -33.85 15.67
N GLU A 349 6.36 -34.29 16.92
CA GLU A 349 5.09 -34.66 17.55
C GLU A 349 4.38 -33.49 18.22
N PHE A 350 5.04 -32.35 18.37
CA PHE A 350 4.39 -31.11 18.80
C PHE A 350 3.50 -30.56 17.69
N SER A 351 2.49 -29.78 18.06
CA SER A 351 1.74 -28.96 17.11
C SER A 351 2.62 -27.82 16.58
N PRO A 352 2.32 -27.25 15.41
CA PRO A 352 3.03 -26.08 14.91
C PRO A 352 2.99 -24.89 15.87
N GLU A 353 1.89 -24.70 16.59
CA GLU A 353 1.72 -23.66 17.61
C GLU A 353 2.63 -23.91 18.84
N GLU A 354 2.68 -25.16 19.35
CA GLU A 354 3.58 -25.53 20.45
C GLU A 354 5.06 -25.30 20.09
N VAL A 355 5.43 -25.52 18.82
CA VAL A 355 6.80 -25.23 18.34
C VAL A 355 7.05 -23.73 18.26
N THR A 356 6.08 -22.92 17.81
CA THR A 356 6.19 -21.45 17.84
C THR A 356 6.41 -20.97 19.27
N ASP A 357 5.59 -21.40 20.23
CA ASP A 357 5.71 -21.02 21.64
C ASP A 357 7.06 -21.40 22.23
N ASN A 358 7.58 -22.58 21.87
CA ASN A 358 8.91 -23.03 22.26
C ASN A 358 10.02 -22.11 21.75
N ILE A 359 9.93 -21.65 20.50
CA ILE A 359 10.91 -20.75 19.90
C ILE A 359 10.89 -19.39 20.60
N TYR A 360 9.70 -18.79 20.78
CA TYR A 360 9.57 -17.51 21.47
C TYR A 360 10.09 -17.57 22.91
N THR A 361 9.74 -18.63 23.63
CA THR A 361 10.18 -18.85 25.00
C THR A 361 11.69 -19.08 25.08
N MET A 362 12.26 -19.83 24.14
CA MET A 362 13.72 -20.00 24.04
C MET A 362 14.42 -18.67 23.80
N VAL A 363 13.89 -17.81 22.93
CA VAL A 363 14.44 -16.47 22.69
C VAL A 363 14.39 -15.61 23.94
N ASP A 364 13.28 -15.60 24.68
CA ASP A 364 13.17 -14.87 25.96
C ASP A 364 14.23 -15.32 26.97
N VAL A 365 14.36 -16.63 27.17
CA VAL A 365 15.32 -17.20 28.12
C VAL A 365 16.76 -16.94 27.67
N LEU A 366 17.04 -17.06 26.37
CA LEU A 366 18.35 -16.77 25.78
C LEU A 366 18.76 -15.32 26.05
N LEU A 367 17.88 -14.36 25.77
CA LEU A 367 18.17 -12.94 25.96
C LEU A 367 18.31 -12.62 27.45
N HIS A 368 17.45 -13.16 28.31
CA HIS A 368 17.60 -13.03 29.75
C HIS A 368 18.98 -13.53 30.23
N GLN A 369 19.42 -14.70 29.77
CA GLN A 369 20.72 -15.24 30.15
C GLN A 369 21.87 -14.36 29.68
N ILE A 370 21.81 -13.81 28.46
CA ILE A 370 22.82 -12.87 27.96
C ILE A 370 22.94 -11.68 28.90
N HIS A 371 21.82 -11.09 29.35
CA HIS A 371 21.84 -9.97 30.30
C HIS A 371 22.42 -10.36 31.65
N VAL A 372 22.08 -11.53 32.19
CA VAL A 372 22.61 -12.04 33.47
C VAL A 372 24.12 -12.25 33.39
N GLU A 373 24.62 -12.89 32.33
CA GLU A 373 26.05 -13.15 32.17
C GLU A 373 26.85 -11.87 31.88
N LEU A 374 26.25 -10.91 31.17
CA LEU A 374 26.84 -9.58 30.98
C LEU A 374 27.03 -8.87 32.33
N GLN A 375 26.03 -8.93 33.21
CA GLN A 375 26.12 -8.39 34.57
C GLN A 375 27.19 -9.09 35.42
N ARG A 376 27.49 -10.37 35.14
CA ARG A 376 28.58 -11.14 35.76
C ARG A 376 29.96 -10.83 35.19
N GLY A 377 30.06 -9.93 34.21
CA GLY A 377 31.32 -9.47 33.63
C GLY A 377 31.80 -10.27 32.42
N HIS A 378 30.97 -11.15 31.85
CA HIS A 378 31.33 -11.86 30.62
C HIS A 378 31.28 -10.92 29.40
N PRO A 379 32.25 -11.04 28.46
CA PRO A 379 32.31 -10.18 27.29
C PRO A 379 31.15 -10.45 26.34
N LEU A 380 30.45 -9.38 25.95
CA LEU A 380 29.26 -9.45 25.10
C LEU A 380 29.49 -10.18 23.77
N GLN A 381 30.62 -9.93 23.12
CA GLN A 381 30.94 -10.54 21.82
C GLN A 381 31.00 -12.08 21.90
N ASP A 382 31.53 -12.62 22.99
CA ASP A 382 31.62 -14.08 23.19
C ASP A 382 30.22 -14.66 23.45
N LEU A 383 29.40 -13.95 24.23
CA LEU A 383 28.01 -14.34 24.49
C LEU A 383 27.19 -14.37 23.19
N LEU A 384 27.29 -13.34 22.34
CA LEU A 384 26.57 -13.28 21.06
C LEU A 384 27.09 -14.32 20.06
N THR A 385 28.40 -14.56 20.03
CA THR A 385 28.99 -15.59 19.15
C THR A 385 28.52 -16.98 19.57
N LYS A 386 28.49 -17.26 20.88
CA LYS A 386 27.95 -18.49 21.46
C LYS A 386 26.44 -18.64 21.19
N ALA A 387 25.68 -17.55 21.36
CA ALA A 387 24.26 -17.44 20.99
C ALA A 387 24.03 -17.89 19.53
N ALA A 388 24.72 -17.24 18.61
CA ALA A 388 24.59 -17.49 17.18
C ALA A 388 25.09 -18.88 16.77
N ALA A 389 26.13 -19.43 17.41
CA ALA A 389 26.65 -20.77 17.09
C ALA A 389 25.68 -21.89 17.48
N ASN A 390 25.13 -21.84 18.69
CA ASN A 390 24.14 -22.80 19.15
C ASN A 390 22.82 -22.67 18.36
N LEU A 391 22.36 -21.46 18.02
CA LEU A 391 21.18 -21.28 17.17
C LEU A 391 21.43 -21.79 15.74
N ALA A 392 22.64 -21.61 15.21
CA ALA A 392 23.03 -22.19 13.93
C ALA A 392 22.96 -23.73 13.94
N PHE A 393 23.26 -24.39 15.07
CA PHE A 393 23.11 -25.85 15.21
C PHE A 393 21.64 -26.29 15.06
N PHE A 394 20.70 -25.56 15.67
CA PHE A 394 19.27 -25.84 15.53
C PHE A 394 18.80 -25.67 14.09
N VAL A 395 19.22 -24.61 13.40
CA VAL A 395 18.62 -24.20 12.14
C VAL A 395 19.32 -24.81 10.92
N TRP A 396 20.65 -24.93 10.95
CA TRP A 396 21.45 -25.30 9.79
C TRP A 396 22.03 -26.71 9.86
N THR A 397 22.53 -27.13 11.03
CA THR A 397 23.20 -28.43 11.17
C THR A 397 22.19 -29.58 11.21
N HIS A 398 21.19 -29.49 12.08
CA HIS A 398 20.17 -30.53 12.20
C HIS A 398 18.79 -30.11 11.68
N GLU A 399 18.61 -28.82 11.34
CA GLU A 399 17.37 -28.26 10.78
C GLU A 399 16.13 -28.62 11.59
N LEU A 400 16.24 -28.45 12.91
CA LEU A 400 15.24 -28.81 13.92
C LEU A 400 14.16 -27.74 14.07
N LEU A 401 14.48 -26.48 13.77
CA LEU A 401 13.59 -25.34 13.97
C LEU A 401 13.39 -24.54 12.67
N PRO A 402 12.17 -24.04 12.41
CA PRO A 402 11.90 -23.14 11.30
C PRO A 402 12.59 -21.79 11.47
N LEU A 403 13.46 -21.44 10.53
CA LEU A 403 14.26 -20.20 10.55
C LEU A 403 13.42 -18.93 10.53
N ASP A 404 12.40 -18.88 9.68
CA ASP A 404 11.49 -17.74 9.53
C ASP A 404 10.85 -17.36 10.87
N ILE A 405 10.40 -18.36 11.62
CA ILE A 405 9.79 -18.15 12.95
C ILE A 405 10.82 -17.74 14.00
N LEU A 406 12.04 -18.32 13.97
CA LEU A 406 13.10 -17.90 14.87
C LEU A 406 13.50 -16.44 14.64
N VAL A 407 13.61 -16.02 13.38
CA VAL A 407 13.95 -14.64 13.01
C VAL A 407 12.84 -13.69 13.46
N LEU A 408 11.56 -14.04 13.22
CA LEU A 408 10.41 -13.27 13.70
C LEU A 408 10.45 -13.14 15.23
N ALA A 409 10.70 -14.24 15.94
CA ALA A 409 10.77 -14.22 17.40
C ALA A 409 11.87 -13.32 17.96
N LEU A 410 13.04 -13.27 17.29
CA LEU A 410 14.14 -12.37 17.65
C LEU A 410 13.79 -10.91 17.35
N ILE A 411 13.28 -10.58 16.16
CA ILE A 411 13.00 -9.18 15.81
C ILE A 411 11.79 -8.59 16.53
N ASP A 412 10.90 -9.44 17.04
CA ASP A 412 9.79 -9.02 17.90
C ASP A 412 10.23 -8.74 19.35
N ARG A 413 11.51 -8.93 19.70
CA ARG A 413 12.13 -8.29 20.86
C ARG A 413 12.73 -6.98 20.38
N ASP A 414 11.82 -6.11 19.98
CA ASP A 414 12.05 -4.95 19.13
C ASP A 414 12.84 -3.81 19.80
N ASP A 415 13.06 -3.88 21.11
CA ASP A 415 13.93 -3.01 21.90
C ASP A 415 15.33 -3.58 22.15
N ASP A 416 15.53 -4.89 21.97
CA ASP A 416 16.74 -5.61 22.33
C ASP A 416 17.73 -5.68 21.16
N LEU A 417 18.80 -4.88 21.26
CA LEU A 417 19.86 -4.84 20.25
C LEU A 417 20.59 -6.18 20.10
N HIS A 418 20.69 -6.99 21.16
CA HIS A 418 21.33 -8.30 21.09
C HIS A 418 20.54 -9.25 20.18
N ALA A 419 19.21 -9.21 20.24
CA ALA A 419 18.35 -10.00 19.38
C ALA A 419 18.56 -9.66 17.91
N LEU A 420 18.63 -8.36 17.57
CA LEU A 420 18.91 -7.89 16.22
C LEU A 420 20.31 -8.30 15.75
N HIS A 421 21.34 -8.19 16.60
CA HIS A 421 22.69 -8.66 16.28
C HIS A 421 22.75 -10.17 16.00
N ILE A 422 21.99 -10.98 16.74
CA ILE A 422 21.87 -12.42 16.49
C ILE A 422 21.24 -12.68 15.13
N VAL A 423 20.18 -11.95 14.75
CA VAL A 423 19.55 -12.07 13.42
C VAL A 423 20.56 -11.81 12.31
N ILE A 424 21.33 -10.72 12.40
CA ILE A 424 22.38 -10.40 11.42
C ILE A 424 23.42 -11.52 11.37
N SER A 425 23.85 -12.05 12.51
CA SER A 425 24.82 -13.14 12.59
C SER A 425 24.29 -14.43 11.94
N LEU A 426 22.99 -14.72 12.04
CA LEU A 426 22.36 -15.86 11.38
C LEU A 426 22.25 -15.65 9.86
N PHE A 427 21.99 -14.42 9.43
CA PHE A 427 21.90 -14.04 8.02
C PHE A 427 23.24 -14.12 7.29
N GLU A 428 24.35 -13.87 7.99
CA GLU A 428 25.70 -13.92 7.42
C GLU A 428 26.29 -15.34 7.29
N ARG A 429 25.58 -16.36 7.78
CA ARG A 429 26.04 -17.76 7.75
C ARG A 429 26.16 -18.31 6.33
N GLN A 430 27.21 -19.08 6.07
CA GLN A 430 27.49 -19.64 4.74
C GLN A 430 26.42 -20.67 4.32
N GLU A 431 25.84 -21.36 5.28
CA GLU A 431 24.79 -22.37 5.11
C GLU A 431 23.55 -21.77 4.44
N LEU A 432 23.12 -20.58 4.88
CA LEU A 432 22.02 -19.84 4.25
C LEU A 432 22.39 -19.40 2.83
N HIS A 433 23.60 -18.85 2.63
CA HIS A 433 24.07 -18.46 1.31
C HIS A 433 24.11 -19.65 0.33
N GLN A 434 24.48 -20.85 0.81
CA GLN A 434 24.45 -22.07 0.00
C GLN A 434 23.02 -22.48 -0.35
N ARG A 435 22.08 -22.42 0.61
CA ARG A 435 20.65 -22.66 0.35
C ARG A 435 20.09 -21.71 -0.70
N MET A 436 20.42 -20.42 -0.59
CA MET A 436 20.01 -19.41 -1.58
C MET A 436 20.57 -19.69 -2.98
N ARG A 437 21.86 -20.08 -3.08
CA ARG A 437 22.46 -20.48 -4.37
C ARG A 437 21.71 -21.63 -5.02
N LEU A 438 21.35 -22.67 -4.24
CA LEU A 438 20.55 -23.79 -4.74
C LEU A 438 19.14 -23.35 -5.15
N PHE A 439 18.51 -22.49 -4.34
CA PHE A 439 17.21 -21.90 -4.66
C PHE A 439 17.25 -21.17 -6.01
N PHE A 440 18.23 -20.29 -6.25
CA PHE A 440 18.34 -19.55 -7.52
C PHE A 440 18.54 -20.47 -8.74
N LEU A 441 19.33 -21.54 -8.59
CA LEU A 441 19.58 -22.52 -9.65
C LEU A 441 18.33 -23.33 -10.03
N ALA A 442 17.49 -23.66 -9.05
CA ALA A 442 16.30 -24.48 -9.26
C ALA A 442 15.07 -23.66 -9.66
N ARG A 443 14.93 -22.45 -9.09
CA ARG A 443 13.73 -21.61 -9.21
C ARG A 443 13.55 -20.96 -10.58
N GLY A 444 14.64 -20.74 -11.31
CA GLY A 444 14.64 -19.88 -12.50
C GLY A 444 14.62 -18.38 -12.15
N PRO A 445 14.53 -17.48 -13.14
CA PRO A 445 14.56 -16.04 -12.92
C PRO A 445 13.31 -15.52 -12.19
N PRO A 446 13.36 -14.33 -11.56
CA PRO A 446 12.20 -13.74 -10.87
C PRO A 446 10.98 -13.54 -11.78
N GLU A 447 11.20 -13.08 -13.02
CA GLU A 447 10.18 -13.01 -14.07
C GLU A 447 9.91 -14.41 -14.65
N HIS A 448 9.43 -15.33 -13.80
CA HIS A 448 9.29 -16.77 -14.10
C HIS A 448 8.43 -17.06 -15.34
N TRP A 449 7.49 -16.17 -15.67
CA TRP A 449 6.62 -16.27 -16.83
C TRP A 449 7.34 -16.08 -18.16
N LEU A 450 8.50 -15.41 -18.16
CA LEU A 450 9.35 -15.24 -19.35
C LEU A 450 10.34 -16.41 -19.54
N HIS A 451 10.51 -17.28 -18.53
CA HIS A 451 11.45 -18.38 -18.62
C HIS A 451 10.89 -19.54 -19.46
N THR A 452 11.48 -19.84 -20.60
CA THR A 452 11.03 -20.95 -21.48
C THR A 452 11.76 -22.28 -21.21
N GLY A 453 12.78 -22.26 -20.35
CA GLY A 453 13.54 -23.44 -19.98
C GLY A 453 12.78 -24.43 -19.10
N MET A 454 13.36 -25.63 -18.95
CA MET A 454 12.84 -26.66 -18.06
C MET A 454 13.15 -26.30 -16.61
N PHE A 455 12.12 -26.28 -15.77
CA PHE A 455 12.26 -26.10 -14.32
C PHE A 455 12.70 -27.42 -13.67
N LYS A 456 13.54 -27.33 -12.62
CA LYS A 456 14.08 -28.50 -11.93
C LYS A 456 13.38 -28.69 -10.60
N ARG A 457 12.84 -29.90 -10.38
CA ARG A 457 12.27 -30.30 -9.09
C ARG A 457 13.39 -30.53 -8.07
N MET A 458 13.25 -29.89 -6.91
CA MET A 458 14.17 -30.09 -5.80
C MET A 458 13.71 -31.24 -4.92
N GLU A 459 14.68 -31.93 -4.32
CA GLU A 459 14.42 -32.92 -3.28
C GLU A 459 13.79 -32.24 -2.06
N LEU A 460 12.75 -32.85 -1.49
CA LEU A 460 11.94 -32.28 -0.42
C LEU A 460 12.78 -31.84 0.79
N GLN A 461 13.69 -32.70 1.25
CA GLN A 461 14.58 -32.42 2.39
C GLN A 461 15.59 -31.31 2.05
N LYS A 462 16.10 -31.24 0.82
CA LYS A 462 17.02 -30.17 0.40
C LYS A 462 16.33 -28.79 0.34
N ALA A 463 15.05 -28.76 -0.05
CA ALA A 463 14.28 -27.52 -0.13
C ALA A 463 13.79 -27.02 1.24
N LEU A 464 13.26 -27.93 2.08
CA LEU A 464 12.55 -27.57 3.31
C LEU A 464 13.25 -27.98 4.61
N GLY A 465 14.35 -28.73 4.52
CA GLY A 465 15.08 -29.25 5.67
C GLY A 465 14.36 -30.36 6.42
N ASN A 466 15.05 -30.94 7.42
CA ASN A 466 14.59 -32.12 8.16
C ASN A 466 13.27 -31.95 8.91
N TYR A 467 13.05 -30.80 9.53
CA TYR A 467 11.87 -30.57 10.36
C TYR A 467 10.58 -30.53 9.52
N LEU A 468 10.57 -29.78 8.42
CA LEU A 468 9.38 -29.59 7.59
C LEU A 468 9.10 -30.76 6.64
N SER A 469 10.13 -31.52 6.27
CA SER A 469 10.00 -32.67 5.34
C SER A 469 9.59 -33.98 6.02
N TRP A 470 9.59 -34.07 7.34
CA TRP A 470 9.55 -35.34 8.07
C TRP A 470 8.38 -36.29 7.74
N LYS A 471 7.13 -35.81 7.86
CA LYS A 471 5.92 -36.64 7.70
C LYS A 471 5.35 -36.54 6.28
N ASP A 472 5.87 -35.60 5.51
CA ASP A 472 5.35 -35.31 4.19
C ASP A 472 6.13 -36.10 3.14
N ARG A 473 5.39 -36.69 2.21
CA ARG A 473 5.93 -37.48 1.10
C ARG A 473 5.85 -36.71 -0.22
N PHE A 474 5.04 -35.65 -0.28
CA PHE A 474 4.79 -34.94 -1.53
C PHE A 474 5.96 -34.00 -1.84
N PRO A 475 6.45 -33.98 -3.09
CA PRO A 475 7.54 -33.09 -3.49
C PRO A 475 7.12 -31.61 -3.43
N VAL A 476 8.10 -30.72 -3.41
CA VAL A 476 7.89 -29.27 -3.56
C VAL A 476 7.74 -28.91 -5.04
N VAL A 477 6.89 -27.93 -5.33
CA VAL A 477 6.82 -27.28 -6.64
C VAL A 477 7.54 -25.94 -6.58
N PHE A 478 7.23 -25.15 -5.55
CA PHE A 478 7.73 -23.80 -5.35
C PHE A 478 8.18 -23.49 -3.92
N ASP A 479 7.82 -24.28 -2.92
CA ASP A 479 8.18 -24.01 -1.53
C ASP A 479 9.68 -24.27 -1.25
N ASP A 480 10.30 -23.39 -0.46
CA ASP A 480 11.72 -23.43 -0.11
C ASP A 480 11.97 -22.58 1.15
N ILE A 481 12.95 -22.96 1.99
CA ILE A 481 13.35 -22.16 3.17
C ILE A 481 13.70 -20.71 2.78
N ALA A 482 14.41 -20.51 1.67
CA ALA A 482 14.78 -19.17 1.20
C ALA A 482 13.55 -18.37 0.76
N ALA A 483 12.56 -19.01 0.12
CA ALA A 483 11.33 -18.35 -0.31
C ALA A 483 10.46 -17.93 0.89
N ARG A 484 10.46 -18.70 1.98
CA ARG A 484 9.73 -18.36 3.21
C ARG A 484 10.28 -17.13 3.93
N LEU A 485 11.55 -16.79 3.72
CA LEU A 485 12.15 -15.55 4.24
C LEU A 485 11.71 -14.28 3.50
N LEU A 486 11.09 -14.39 2.32
CA LEU A 486 10.69 -13.23 1.51
C LEU A 486 9.85 -12.23 2.30
N PRO A 487 8.75 -12.59 3.00
CA PRO A 487 8.00 -11.65 3.83
C PRO A 487 8.71 -11.24 5.13
N VAL A 488 9.72 -11.99 5.58
CA VAL A 488 10.40 -11.75 6.88
C VAL A 488 11.50 -10.70 6.75
N ILE A 489 12.29 -10.73 5.67
CA ILE A 489 13.41 -9.79 5.46
C ILE A 489 12.94 -8.32 5.49
N PRO A 490 11.83 -7.93 4.82
CA PRO A 490 11.23 -6.61 4.99
C PRO A 490 11.01 -6.22 6.46
N LEU A 491 10.44 -7.11 7.28
CA LEU A 491 10.19 -6.83 8.69
C LEU A 491 11.50 -6.63 9.47
N VAL A 492 12.54 -7.43 9.19
CA VAL A 492 13.88 -7.21 9.76
C VAL A 492 14.40 -5.81 9.43
N ILE A 493 14.24 -5.36 8.18
CA ILE A 493 14.67 -4.01 7.75
C ILE A 493 13.91 -2.92 8.52
N TYR A 494 12.59 -3.07 8.71
CA TYR A 494 11.81 -2.14 9.52
C TYR A 494 12.36 -2.05 10.96
N ARG A 495 12.59 -3.21 11.60
CA ARG A 495 13.07 -3.29 12.99
C ARG A 495 14.46 -2.68 13.16
N LEU A 496 15.35 -2.85 12.18
CA LEU A 496 16.67 -2.22 12.17
C LEU A 496 16.57 -0.70 12.04
N ILE A 497 15.71 -0.18 11.17
CA ILE A 497 15.50 1.28 11.02
C ILE A 497 14.89 1.86 12.31
N GLU A 498 13.92 1.19 12.91
CA GLU A 498 13.28 1.65 14.15
C GLU A 498 14.26 1.73 15.33
N ASN A 499 15.32 0.92 15.31
CA ASN A 499 16.43 0.90 16.27
C ASN A 499 17.63 1.76 15.87
N ASP A 500 17.48 2.63 14.87
CA ASP A 500 18.56 3.50 14.36
C ASP A 500 19.80 2.73 13.83
N ALA A 501 19.65 1.42 13.55
CA ALA A 501 20.69 0.52 13.06
C ALA A 501 20.77 0.55 11.52
N THR A 502 20.87 1.74 10.94
CA THR A 502 20.78 1.97 9.48
C THR A 502 21.89 1.31 8.66
N ASP A 503 23.11 1.19 9.21
CA ASP A 503 24.23 0.48 8.56
C ASP A 503 23.96 -1.02 8.42
N LEU A 504 23.34 -1.64 9.42
CA LEU A 504 22.95 -3.05 9.38
C LEU A 504 21.80 -3.25 8.38
N ALA A 505 20.84 -2.31 8.32
CA ALA A 505 19.77 -2.34 7.32
C ALA A 505 20.31 -2.27 5.89
N GLU A 506 21.29 -1.40 5.63
CA GLU A 506 22.01 -1.36 4.34
C GLU A 506 22.67 -2.71 4.04
N ARG A 507 23.38 -3.28 5.02
CA ARG A 507 24.09 -4.55 4.83
C ARG A 507 23.13 -5.68 4.44
N VAL A 508 21.99 -5.79 5.11
CA VAL A 508 20.94 -6.76 4.79
C VAL A 508 20.40 -6.54 3.38
N LEU A 509 20.08 -5.30 3.00
CA LEU A 509 19.61 -4.98 1.65
C LEU A 509 20.61 -5.38 0.56
N VAL A 510 21.92 -5.20 0.81
CA VAL A 510 22.97 -5.60 -0.13
C VAL A 510 23.07 -7.11 -0.25
N ILE A 511 23.12 -7.83 0.89
CA ILE A 511 23.26 -9.29 0.91
C ILE A 511 22.06 -9.97 0.23
N TYR A 512 20.84 -9.49 0.50
CA TYR A 512 19.61 -10.14 0.06
C TYR A 512 18.95 -9.53 -1.17
N LYS A 513 19.60 -8.57 -1.85
CA LYS A 513 19.09 -7.94 -3.09
C LYS A 513 18.57 -8.96 -4.10
N GLN A 514 19.35 -10.00 -4.39
CA GLN A 514 18.97 -11.02 -5.36
C GLN A 514 17.75 -11.84 -4.92
N LEU A 515 17.62 -12.11 -3.61
CA LEU A 515 16.45 -12.82 -3.08
C LEU A 515 15.20 -11.94 -3.12
N LEU A 516 15.32 -10.68 -2.69
CA LEU A 516 14.21 -9.71 -2.72
C LEU A 516 13.68 -9.45 -4.14
N ALA A 517 14.46 -9.72 -5.20
CA ALA A 517 13.96 -9.68 -6.56
C ALA A 517 12.79 -10.66 -6.82
N TYR A 518 12.71 -11.76 -6.04
CA TYR A 518 11.61 -12.74 -6.07
C TYR A 518 10.42 -12.36 -5.17
N HIS A 519 10.51 -11.25 -4.42
CA HIS A 519 9.42 -10.81 -3.55
C HIS A 519 8.22 -10.35 -4.40
N PRO A 520 7.01 -10.91 -4.20
CA PRO A 520 5.85 -10.61 -5.04
C PRO A 520 5.34 -9.17 -4.90
N LEU A 521 5.73 -8.48 -3.83
CA LEU A 521 5.33 -7.10 -3.51
C LEU A 521 6.55 -6.15 -3.42
N ARG A 522 7.61 -6.41 -4.20
CA ARG A 522 8.87 -5.64 -4.13
C ARG A 522 8.68 -4.13 -4.32
N PHE A 523 7.78 -3.74 -5.23
CA PHE A 523 7.50 -2.34 -5.54
C PHE A 523 6.76 -1.69 -4.38
N THR A 524 5.74 -2.39 -3.86
CA THR A 524 4.99 -1.94 -2.69
C THR A 524 5.88 -1.80 -1.45
N PHE A 525 6.78 -2.76 -1.22
CA PHE A 525 7.76 -2.69 -0.12
C PHE A 525 8.61 -1.43 -0.21
N VAL A 526 9.21 -1.14 -1.37
CA VAL A 526 10.06 0.05 -1.54
C VAL A 526 9.27 1.34 -1.33
N ARG A 527 8.07 1.45 -1.91
CA ARG A 527 7.20 2.61 -1.69
C ARG A 527 6.85 2.78 -0.22
N ASP A 528 6.43 1.71 0.45
CA ASP A 528 5.94 1.78 1.82
C ASP A 528 7.07 2.06 2.83
N VAL A 529 8.28 1.50 2.66
CA VAL A 529 9.43 1.83 3.51
C VAL A 529 9.81 3.30 3.40
N LEU A 530 9.90 3.83 2.18
CA LEU A 530 10.26 5.24 1.94
C LEU A 530 9.22 6.19 2.55
N ALA A 531 7.93 5.86 2.42
CA ALA A 531 6.85 6.67 2.98
C ALA A 531 6.76 6.55 4.51
N TYR A 532 6.85 5.34 5.06
CA TYR A 532 6.66 5.09 6.49
C TYR A 532 7.79 5.70 7.35
N PHE A 533 9.01 5.71 6.81
CA PHE A 533 10.19 6.29 7.46
C PHE A 533 10.64 7.62 6.84
N TYR A 534 9.77 8.31 6.10
CA TYR A 534 10.11 9.61 5.51
C TYR A 534 10.70 10.56 6.56
N GLY A 535 11.76 11.29 6.19
CA GLY A 535 12.50 12.17 7.08
C GLY A 535 13.49 11.49 8.05
N HIS A 536 13.50 10.15 8.13
CA HIS A 536 14.35 9.39 9.06
C HIS A 536 15.40 8.52 8.34
N LEU A 537 15.40 8.50 7.00
CA LEU A 537 16.31 7.69 6.20
C LEU A 537 17.52 8.51 5.73
N SER A 538 18.71 7.91 5.77
CA SER A 538 19.90 8.49 5.14
C SER A 538 19.85 8.33 3.62
N GLY A 539 20.45 9.26 2.86
CA GLY A 539 20.50 9.18 1.39
C GLY A 539 21.14 7.89 0.87
N LYS A 540 22.16 7.38 1.57
CA LYS A 540 22.78 6.09 1.28
C LYS A 540 21.78 4.93 1.41
N LEU A 541 21.01 4.91 2.50
CA LEU A 541 19.99 3.88 2.73
C LEU A 541 18.85 3.97 1.70
N ILE A 542 18.41 5.18 1.34
CA ILE A 542 17.42 5.40 0.26
C ILE A 542 17.87 4.74 -1.04
N VAL A 543 19.12 4.99 -1.47
CA VAL A 543 19.67 4.36 -2.69
C VAL A 543 19.71 2.83 -2.57
N ARG A 544 19.99 2.27 -1.40
CA ARG A 544 19.98 0.82 -1.16
C ARG A 544 18.57 0.23 -1.23
N ILE A 545 17.58 0.93 -0.70
CA ILE A 545 16.16 0.55 -0.81
C ILE A 545 15.73 0.59 -2.27
N LEU A 546 16.05 1.67 -3.00
CA LEU A 546 15.74 1.79 -4.43
C LEU A 546 16.33 0.68 -5.27
N ASN A 547 17.54 0.22 -4.97
CA ASN A 547 18.22 -0.87 -5.67
C ASN A 547 17.48 -2.22 -5.59
N VAL A 548 16.50 -2.38 -4.70
CA VAL A 548 15.60 -3.54 -4.69
C VAL A 548 14.70 -3.54 -5.93
N LEU A 549 14.34 -2.35 -6.41
CA LEU A 549 13.78 -2.16 -7.74
C LEU A 549 14.96 -2.08 -8.69
N ASP A 550 15.03 -2.99 -9.66
CA ASP A 550 15.99 -2.86 -10.75
C ASP A 550 15.69 -1.56 -11.51
N ILE A 551 16.34 -0.45 -11.11
CA ILE A 551 16.02 0.93 -11.53
C ILE A 551 16.02 1.04 -13.06
N SER A 552 16.83 0.23 -13.74
CA SER A 552 16.91 0.15 -15.20
C SER A 552 15.62 -0.36 -15.88
N LYS A 553 14.79 -1.13 -15.16
CA LYS A 553 13.54 -1.73 -15.66
C LYS A 553 12.28 -0.95 -15.28
N ILE A 554 12.39 -0.02 -14.34
CA ILE A 554 11.26 0.78 -13.85
C ILE A 554 11.23 2.11 -14.61
N PRO A 555 10.05 2.61 -15.03
CA PRO A 555 9.95 3.83 -15.83
C PRO A 555 10.11 5.10 -14.98
N PHE A 556 11.26 5.24 -14.31
CA PHE A 556 11.66 6.48 -13.65
C PHE A 556 11.95 7.58 -14.69
N SER A 557 11.80 8.84 -14.28
CA SER A 557 12.15 10.02 -15.07
C SER A 557 13.63 9.98 -15.47
N GLU A 558 13.96 10.35 -16.71
CA GLU A 558 15.33 10.23 -17.27
C GLU A 558 16.41 10.94 -16.41
N GLY A 559 16.07 12.06 -15.77
CA GLY A 559 16.97 12.80 -14.88
C GLY A 559 17.08 12.26 -13.45
N PHE A 560 16.18 11.38 -13.02
CA PHE A 560 16.10 10.92 -11.62
C PHE A 560 17.40 10.29 -11.09
N PRO A 561 18.09 9.38 -11.82
CA PRO A 561 19.35 8.80 -11.36
C PRO A 561 20.45 9.81 -11.05
N GLN A 562 20.44 10.97 -11.71
CA GLN A 562 21.44 12.03 -11.53
C GLN A 562 21.23 12.78 -10.20
N HIS A 563 20.00 12.83 -9.70
CA HIS A 563 19.61 13.54 -8.49
C HIS A 563 19.78 12.70 -7.21
N ILE A 564 19.72 11.38 -7.31
CA ILE A 564 19.93 10.46 -6.17
C ILE A 564 21.39 10.07 -5.97
N SER A 565 22.28 10.49 -6.87
CA SER A 565 23.71 10.18 -6.78
C SER A 565 24.36 10.93 -5.60
N PRO A 566 25.23 10.27 -4.81
CA PRO A 566 25.81 10.87 -3.59
C PRO A 566 26.67 12.11 -3.84
N SER A 567 27.10 12.35 -5.08
CA SER A 567 27.86 13.54 -5.49
C SER A 567 27.01 14.81 -5.68
N ASN A 568 25.68 14.68 -5.83
CA ASN A 568 24.77 15.79 -6.15
C ASN A 568 23.70 16.03 -5.06
N SER A 569 23.92 15.47 -3.85
CA SER A 569 22.90 15.25 -2.82
C SER A 569 22.32 16.49 -2.13
N SER A 570 22.44 17.69 -2.69
CA SER A 570 21.95 18.93 -2.06
C SER A 570 21.29 19.90 -3.04
N THR A 571 21.23 19.58 -4.33
CA THR A 571 20.65 20.49 -5.33
C THR A 571 19.22 20.06 -5.62
N CYS A 572 18.25 20.93 -5.33
CA CYS A 572 16.87 20.69 -5.70
C CYS A 572 16.74 20.55 -7.23
N PRO A 573 16.00 19.55 -7.73
CA PRO A 573 15.75 19.45 -9.17
C PRO A 573 15.12 20.75 -9.71
N PRO A 574 15.42 21.12 -10.96
CA PRO A 574 14.84 22.32 -11.56
C PRO A 574 13.31 22.19 -11.71
N PRO A 575 12.57 23.31 -11.82
CA PRO A 575 11.11 23.29 -12.02
C PRO A 575 10.67 22.41 -13.21
N ASP A 576 11.46 22.37 -14.30
CA ASP A 576 11.24 21.51 -15.46
C ASP A 576 11.16 20.01 -15.13
N TYR A 577 11.90 19.54 -14.12
CA TYR A 577 11.83 18.16 -13.66
C TYR A 577 10.44 17.84 -13.09
N PHE A 578 9.97 18.67 -12.15
CA PHE A 578 8.65 18.51 -11.54
C PHE A 578 7.52 18.69 -12.57
N ALA A 579 7.66 19.62 -13.52
CA ALA A 579 6.67 19.83 -14.57
C ALA A 579 6.58 18.64 -15.55
N SER A 580 7.73 18.03 -15.87
CA SER A 580 7.79 16.80 -16.68
C SER A 580 7.16 15.62 -15.95
N LEU A 581 7.38 15.51 -14.64
CA LEU A 581 6.75 14.49 -13.80
C LEU A 581 5.22 14.64 -13.82
N LEU A 582 4.69 15.86 -13.63
CA LEU A 582 3.25 16.14 -13.71
C LEU A 582 2.68 15.84 -15.09
N LEU A 583 3.39 16.19 -16.17
CA LEU A 583 2.96 15.87 -17.54
C LEU A 583 2.93 14.36 -17.78
N GLY A 584 3.88 13.61 -17.21
CA GLY A 584 3.88 12.16 -17.22
C GLY A 584 2.63 11.56 -16.58
N LEU A 585 2.17 12.14 -15.45
CA LEU A 585 0.91 11.75 -14.80
C LEU A 585 -0.31 12.12 -15.65
N VAL A 586 -0.35 13.31 -16.25
CA VAL A 586 -1.45 13.71 -17.15
C VAL A 586 -1.61 12.70 -18.30
N ASN A 587 -0.51 12.28 -18.91
CA ASN A 587 -0.55 11.41 -20.08
C ASN A 587 -0.89 9.94 -19.78
N ASN A 588 -0.63 9.46 -18.55
CA ASN A 588 -0.69 8.02 -18.23
C ASN A 588 -1.63 7.66 -17.06
N VAL A 589 -2.02 8.64 -16.24
CA VAL A 589 -2.76 8.44 -14.99
C VAL A 589 -4.10 9.15 -15.00
N ILE A 590 -4.15 10.41 -15.44
CA ILE A 590 -5.39 11.17 -15.48
C ILE A 590 -6.25 10.71 -16.68
N PRO A 591 -7.53 10.38 -16.48
CA PRO A 591 -8.42 10.03 -17.59
C PRO A 591 -8.50 11.15 -18.63
N PRO A 592 -8.41 10.86 -19.94
CA PRO A 592 -8.44 11.89 -20.96
C PRO A 592 -9.82 12.56 -21.01
N LEU A 593 -9.84 13.89 -21.20
CA LEU A 593 -11.07 14.62 -21.44
C LEU A 593 -11.68 14.17 -22.78
N SER A 594 -12.88 13.56 -22.76
CA SER A 594 -13.58 13.18 -23.98
C SER A 594 -13.98 14.44 -24.77
N SER A 595 -13.36 14.68 -25.92
CA SER A 595 -13.76 15.77 -26.82
C SER A 595 -15.05 15.41 -27.57
N SER A 596 -16.21 15.52 -26.91
CA SER A 596 -17.50 15.43 -27.58
C SER A 596 -17.88 16.81 -28.17
N SER A 597 -17.17 17.26 -29.19
CA SER A 597 -17.65 18.36 -30.03
C SER A 597 -18.50 17.81 -31.20
N LYS A 598 -19.61 17.14 -30.87
CA LYS A 598 -20.77 17.01 -31.78
C LYS A 598 -22.04 17.04 -30.91
N THR A 599 -22.71 18.17 -30.96
CA THR A 599 -24.09 18.37 -30.50
C THR A 599 -25.03 17.33 -31.11
N GLY A 600 -25.85 16.67 -30.29
CA GLY A 600 -27.07 16.01 -30.74
C GLY A 600 -27.41 14.67 -30.07
N SER A 601 -28.49 14.72 -29.26
CA SER A 601 -29.37 13.62 -28.80
C SER A 601 -28.96 12.77 -27.59
N HIS A 602 -29.88 12.78 -26.63
CA HIS A 602 -30.03 11.90 -25.45
C HIS A 602 -29.81 10.41 -25.77
N VAL A 603 -29.16 9.68 -24.86
CA VAL A 603 -29.74 8.60 -24.02
C VAL A 603 -28.62 7.89 -23.25
N ASP A 604 -28.80 7.86 -21.92
CA ASP A 604 -28.36 6.93 -20.88
C ASP A 604 -26.96 6.29 -20.81
N SER A 605 -26.36 6.51 -19.64
CA SER A 605 -25.25 5.77 -19.02
C SER A 605 -25.45 4.26 -19.04
N SER A 606 -24.53 3.54 -19.66
CA SER A 606 -24.09 2.23 -19.15
C SER A 606 -22.68 1.90 -19.67
N TYR A 607 -21.83 1.50 -18.72
CA TYR A 607 -20.54 0.87 -18.96
C TYR A 607 -20.71 -0.31 -19.92
N LEU A 608 -20.03 -0.33 -21.07
CA LEU A 608 -19.61 -1.57 -21.73
C LEU A 608 -18.51 -1.34 -22.79
N SER A 609 -17.52 -2.22 -22.68
CA SER A 609 -16.49 -2.58 -23.65
C SER A 609 -17.05 -2.92 -25.04
N ALA A 610 -16.53 -2.33 -26.12
CA ALA A 610 -16.58 -2.92 -27.47
C ALA A 610 -15.60 -2.26 -28.46
N ARG A 611 -14.70 -3.10 -29.00
CA ARG A 611 -14.09 -3.11 -30.34
C ARG A 611 -14.28 -1.90 -31.27
N GLY A 612 -13.17 -1.30 -31.69
CA GLY A 612 -13.04 -0.67 -33.00
C GLY A 612 -12.58 -1.68 -34.06
N THR A 613 -13.27 -1.74 -35.19
CA THR A 613 -12.91 -2.51 -36.39
C THR A 613 -11.73 -1.86 -37.14
N PRO A 614 -10.77 -2.62 -37.70
CA PRO A 614 -9.71 -2.04 -38.52
C PRO A 614 -10.14 -2.07 -39.99
N ASN A 615 -10.27 -0.91 -40.62
CA ASN A 615 -10.15 -0.81 -42.07
C ASN A 615 -9.74 0.61 -42.46
N LYS A 616 -8.44 0.81 -42.65
CA LYS A 616 -7.84 1.61 -43.72
C LYS A 616 -6.31 1.42 -43.71
N THR A 617 -5.77 1.19 -44.91
CA THR A 617 -4.37 0.93 -45.24
C THR A 617 -3.44 2.09 -44.88
N PRO A 618 -2.18 1.84 -44.44
CA PRO A 618 -1.20 2.90 -44.25
C PRO A 618 -0.45 3.19 -45.56
N THR A 619 -0.45 4.44 -45.98
CA THR A 619 0.52 4.99 -46.95
C THR A 619 1.77 5.46 -46.23
N THR A 620 2.92 5.13 -46.80
CA THR A 620 4.27 5.43 -46.35
C THR A 620 4.60 6.92 -46.43
N GLY A 621 5.03 7.49 -45.31
CA GLY A 621 5.63 8.83 -45.19
C GLY A 621 6.41 8.93 -43.88
N GLN A 622 7.71 9.19 -43.98
CA GLN A 622 8.70 9.08 -42.91
C GLN A 622 8.61 10.15 -41.81
N SER A 623 9.13 9.77 -40.63
CA SER A 623 9.72 10.59 -39.56
C SER A 623 8.76 11.45 -38.72
N GLY A 624 8.31 10.89 -37.60
CA GLY A 624 7.73 11.66 -36.49
C GLY A 624 7.05 10.82 -35.40
N VAL A 625 7.70 10.75 -34.23
CA VAL A 625 7.12 10.61 -32.88
C VAL A 625 6.51 9.26 -32.46
N THR A 626 7.24 8.56 -31.58
CA THR A 626 6.87 7.38 -30.78
C THR A 626 6.00 7.72 -29.54
N GLY A 627 4.98 8.56 -29.68
CA GLY A 627 4.07 8.89 -28.59
C GLY A 627 2.65 8.55 -28.98
N VAL A 628 1.89 7.87 -28.12
CA VAL A 628 0.53 7.31 -28.33
C VAL A 628 0.48 5.83 -28.78
N SER A 629 1.61 5.16 -29.02
CA SER A 629 1.66 3.73 -29.42
C SER A 629 2.39 2.78 -28.44
N GLU A 630 2.51 3.12 -27.15
CA GLU A 630 2.74 2.08 -26.12
C GLU A 630 1.38 1.60 -25.63
N VAL A 631 0.91 0.51 -26.22
CA VAL A 631 -0.24 -0.30 -25.79
C VAL A 631 -0.21 -0.46 -24.27
N GLN A 632 -1.37 -0.38 -23.59
CA GLN A 632 -1.52 -0.75 -22.18
C GLN A 632 -0.76 -2.05 -21.92
N LYS A 633 0.36 -1.96 -21.19
CA LYS A 633 1.20 -3.10 -20.88
C LYS A 633 0.34 -4.19 -20.23
N ALA A 634 0.46 -5.42 -20.72
CA ALA A 634 -0.32 -6.53 -20.21
C ALA A 634 0.00 -6.77 -18.73
N PHE A 635 -0.98 -7.28 -17.96
CA PHE A 635 -0.83 -7.50 -16.51
C PHE A 635 0.45 -8.28 -16.15
N TYR A 636 0.77 -9.34 -16.89
CA TYR A 636 1.97 -10.14 -16.63
C TYR A 636 3.29 -9.34 -16.73
N GLN A 637 3.31 -8.20 -17.42
CA GLN A 637 4.47 -7.30 -17.49
C GLN A 637 4.57 -6.38 -16.26
N ILE A 638 3.46 -6.15 -15.55
CA ILE A 638 3.36 -5.22 -14.41
C ILE A 638 2.46 -5.84 -13.33
N GLN A 639 2.99 -6.84 -12.64
CA GLN A 639 2.24 -7.55 -11.60
C GLN A 639 2.14 -6.77 -10.27
N ASP A 640 3.15 -5.97 -9.96
CA ASP A 640 3.20 -5.07 -8.80
C ASP A 640 3.65 -3.69 -9.31
N PRO A 641 2.82 -2.62 -9.18
CA PRO A 641 1.60 -2.52 -8.37
C PRO A 641 0.30 -3.03 -9.02
N GLY A 642 0.36 -3.58 -10.24
CA GLY A 642 -0.74 -4.32 -10.87
C GLY A 642 -1.30 -3.69 -12.16
N THR A 643 -1.15 -2.38 -12.35
CA THR A 643 -1.53 -1.70 -13.60
C THR A 643 -0.44 -0.73 -14.02
N TYR A 644 -0.37 -0.41 -15.31
CA TYR A 644 0.58 0.59 -15.81
C TYR A 644 0.32 1.98 -15.21
N THR A 645 -0.93 2.41 -15.14
CA THR A 645 -1.33 3.66 -14.50
C THR A 645 -0.86 3.74 -13.06
N GLN A 646 -1.05 2.67 -12.27
CA GLN A 646 -0.58 2.65 -10.91
C GLN A 646 0.96 2.61 -10.82
N LEU A 647 1.63 1.89 -11.73
CA LEU A 647 3.08 1.89 -11.79
C LEU A 647 3.63 3.31 -11.97
N VAL A 648 3.07 4.09 -12.91
CA VAL A 648 3.51 5.47 -13.15
C VAL A 648 3.26 6.36 -11.93
N LEU A 649 2.08 6.27 -11.31
CA LEU A 649 1.77 7.06 -10.11
C LEU A 649 2.71 6.74 -8.94
N GLU A 650 2.90 5.46 -8.64
CA GLU A 650 3.73 5.03 -7.51
C GLU A 650 5.23 5.27 -7.78
N THR A 651 5.65 5.24 -9.05
CA THR A 651 7.01 5.65 -9.46
C THR A 651 7.23 7.13 -9.15
N ALA A 652 6.28 8.01 -9.51
CA ALA A 652 6.37 9.43 -9.19
C ALA A 652 6.42 9.69 -7.67
N VAL A 653 5.67 8.91 -6.88
CA VAL A 653 5.74 8.95 -5.41
C VAL A 653 7.12 8.53 -4.90
N ILE A 654 7.65 7.40 -5.39
CA ILE A 654 8.99 6.93 -5.01
C ILE A 654 10.06 7.96 -5.37
N GLU A 655 9.98 8.60 -6.54
CA GLU A 655 10.92 9.65 -6.94
C GLU A 655 10.94 10.77 -5.91
N LEU A 656 9.78 11.37 -5.61
CA LEU A 656 9.68 12.48 -4.65
C LEU A 656 10.13 12.11 -3.24
N LEU A 657 9.83 10.89 -2.77
CA LEU A 657 10.28 10.42 -1.46
C LEU A 657 11.79 10.15 -1.40
N SER A 658 12.44 9.96 -2.54
CA SER A 658 13.85 9.61 -2.64
C SER A 658 14.76 10.80 -2.93
N LEU A 659 14.21 11.94 -3.35
CA LEU A 659 14.99 13.13 -3.62
C LEU A 659 15.67 13.64 -2.33
N PRO A 660 16.92 14.13 -2.40
CA PRO A 660 17.64 14.64 -1.25
C PRO A 660 17.23 16.10 -0.93
N VAL A 661 15.93 16.38 -0.91
CA VAL A 661 15.36 17.70 -0.63
C VAL A 661 14.26 17.59 0.43
N SER A 662 13.99 18.70 1.11
CA SER A 662 12.90 18.72 2.09
C SER A 662 11.53 18.70 1.41
N ALA A 663 10.51 18.21 2.13
CA ALA A 663 9.12 18.30 1.70
C ALA A 663 8.72 19.74 1.33
N THR A 664 9.22 20.74 2.08
CA THR A 664 8.99 22.16 1.80
C THR A 664 9.47 22.54 0.41
N GLN A 665 10.70 22.18 0.04
CA GLN A 665 11.26 22.52 -1.27
C GLN A 665 10.47 21.88 -2.42
N SER A 666 10.16 20.58 -2.31
CA SER A 666 9.36 19.86 -3.31
C SER A 666 7.97 20.47 -3.46
N VAL A 667 7.29 20.77 -2.35
CA VAL A 667 5.96 21.38 -2.37
C VAL A 667 6.01 22.79 -2.96
N THR A 668 6.96 23.63 -2.54
CA THR A 668 7.12 24.97 -3.11
C THR A 668 7.33 24.88 -4.62
N SER A 669 8.22 24.00 -5.12
CA SER A 669 8.41 23.85 -6.57
C SER A 669 7.13 23.44 -7.31
N LEU A 670 6.38 22.46 -6.79
CA LEU A 670 5.11 22.03 -7.37
C LEU A 670 4.05 23.15 -7.35
N VAL A 671 3.93 23.86 -6.23
CA VAL A 671 2.98 24.96 -6.07
C VAL A 671 3.34 26.12 -6.99
N GLN A 672 4.62 26.47 -7.13
CA GLN A 672 5.08 27.53 -8.04
C GLN A 672 4.76 27.21 -9.51
N ILE A 673 4.86 25.93 -9.92
CA ILE A 673 4.42 25.49 -11.25
C ILE A 673 2.92 25.73 -11.40
N VAL A 674 2.12 25.26 -10.44
CA VAL A 674 0.65 25.40 -10.46
C VAL A 674 0.21 26.87 -10.52
N VAL A 675 0.83 27.75 -9.74
CA VAL A 675 0.52 29.19 -9.72
C VAL A 675 0.70 29.82 -11.12
N HIS A 676 1.76 29.43 -11.84
CA HIS A 676 2.15 30.08 -13.09
C HIS A 676 1.82 29.27 -14.35
N ILE A 677 1.19 28.10 -14.25
CA ILE A 677 1.08 27.16 -15.38
C ILE A 677 0.30 27.74 -16.57
N GLN A 678 -0.85 28.33 -16.32
CA GLN A 678 -1.72 28.90 -17.36
C GLN A 678 -1.07 30.08 -18.10
N PRO A 679 -0.53 31.11 -17.43
CA PRO A 679 0.17 32.19 -18.14
C PRO A 679 1.43 31.70 -18.86
N THR A 680 2.17 30.74 -18.30
CA THR A 680 3.37 30.18 -18.94
C THR A 680 3.01 29.44 -20.23
N LEU A 681 1.96 28.60 -20.22
CA LEU A 681 1.50 27.88 -21.41
C LEU A 681 1.05 28.85 -22.52
N ILE A 682 0.29 29.90 -22.18
CA ILE A 682 -0.20 30.91 -23.14
C ILE A 682 0.96 31.73 -23.75
N GLN A 683 1.94 32.13 -22.95
CA GLN A 683 3.12 32.85 -23.45
C GLN A 683 3.95 31.97 -24.39
N SER A 684 4.10 30.68 -24.06
CA SER A 684 4.87 29.74 -24.88
C SER A 684 4.23 29.43 -26.23
N SER A 685 2.89 29.46 -26.36
CA SER A 685 2.20 29.27 -27.65
C SER A 685 2.33 30.48 -28.59
N ASN A 686 2.36 31.70 -28.03
CA ASN A 686 2.42 32.93 -28.84
C ASN A 686 3.81 33.20 -29.43
N GLY A 687 4.86 32.52 -28.94
CA GLY A 687 6.23 32.63 -29.48
C GLY A 687 6.49 31.87 -30.78
N LEU A 688 5.57 31.01 -31.23
CA LEU A 688 5.72 30.17 -32.43
C LEU A 688 5.28 30.85 -33.75
N HIS A 689 4.62 32.01 -33.70
CA HIS A 689 4.29 32.81 -34.88
C HIS A 689 5.09 34.11 -34.92
N GLY A 690 6.37 34.00 -35.24
CA GLY A 690 7.20 35.14 -35.60
C GLY A 690 7.01 35.53 -37.07
N THR A 691 6.08 36.44 -37.38
CA THR A 691 6.26 37.43 -38.45
C THR A 691 5.46 38.70 -38.16
N SER A 692 6.16 39.83 -38.25
CA SER A 692 5.72 41.21 -38.10
C SER A 692 4.68 41.65 -39.13
N ASN A 693 3.79 42.57 -38.68
CA ASN A 693 2.86 43.42 -39.43
C ASN A 693 1.63 42.74 -40.06
N GLY A 694 0.48 42.88 -39.37
CA GLY A 694 -0.83 42.61 -39.92
C GLY A 694 -1.94 42.87 -38.90
N SER A 695 -2.74 43.89 -39.16
CA SER A 695 -3.91 44.30 -38.37
C SER A 695 -4.93 43.17 -38.17
N GLY A 696 -5.38 43.01 -36.92
CA GLY A 696 -6.74 42.58 -36.58
C GLY A 696 -7.09 41.11 -36.79
N GLN A 697 -6.69 40.23 -35.87
CA GLN A 697 -7.51 39.08 -35.48
C GLN A 697 -7.49 38.94 -33.97
N THR A 698 -8.55 39.42 -33.33
CA THR A 698 -8.84 39.25 -31.91
C THR A 698 -9.05 37.76 -31.60
N SER A 699 -8.22 37.19 -30.72
CA SER A 699 -8.55 35.91 -30.09
C SER A 699 -9.80 36.10 -29.24
N VAL A 700 -10.90 35.45 -29.62
CA VAL A 700 -12.15 35.47 -28.85
C VAL A 700 -11.98 34.55 -27.64
N LEU A 701 -11.28 35.05 -26.62
CA LEU A 701 -11.40 34.55 -25.26
C LEU A 701 -12.53 35.32 -24.57
N PRO A 702 -13.41 34.69 -23.77
CA PRO A 702 -14.42 35.41 -23.02
C PRO A 702 -13.73 36.40 -22.07
N THR A 703 -13.95 37.70 -22.29
CA THR A 703 -13.47 38.78 -21.43
C THR A 703 -14.34 38.89 -20.19
N SER A 704 -13.72 39.09 -19.03
CA SER A 704 -14.44 39.44 -17.79
C SER A 704 -15.31 40.70 -17.99
N PRO A 705 -16.56 40.75 -17.48
CA PRO A 705 -17.43 41.94 -17.60
C PRO A 705 -16.86 43.21 -16.94
N SER A 706 -15.84 43.08 -16.09
CA SER A 706 -15.18 44.15 -15.35
C SER A 706 -14.03 44.85 -16.10
N GLY A 707 -13.67 44.39 -17.31
CA GLY A 707 -12.55 44.95 -18.10
C GLY A 707 -12.84 46.28 -18.81
N GLY A 708 -14.00 46.91 -18.58
CA GLY A 708 -14.46 48.11 -19.30
C GLY A 708 -13.83 49.44 -18.87
N SER A 709 -12.82 49.46 -17.99
CA SER A 709 -12.10 50.68 -17.62
C SER A 709 -10.73 50.72 -18.27
N THR A 710 -10.49 51.78 -19.04
CA THR A 710 -9.22 52.10 -19.73
C THR A 710 -8.02 52.25 -18.79
N ASP A 711 -8.22 52.31 -17.47
CA ASP A 711 -7.15 52.42 -16.47
C ASP A 711 -6.55 51.06 -16.07
N SER A 712 -7.21 49.93 -16.41
CA SER A 712 -6.71 48.58 -16.11
C SER A 712 -5.54 48.12 -17.00
N MET A 713 -5.35 48.75 -18.16
CA MET A 713 -4.31 48.42 -19.14
C MET A 713 -2.89 48.77 -18.67
N ASN A 714 -2.74 49.69 -17.71
CA ASN A 714 -1.42 50.17 -17.24
C ASN A 714 -0.93 49.52 -15.92
N ALA A 715 -1.68 48.59 -15.33
CA ALA A 715 -1.36 47.99 -14.02
C ALA A 715 -0.76 46.57 -14.10
N GLY A 716 -0.43 46.06 -15.29
CA GLY A 716 0.26 44.78 -15.44
C GLY A 716 1.75 44.92 -15.15
N ARG A 717 2.18 44.80 -13.89
CA ARG A 717 3.58 44.40 -13.65
C ARG A 717 3.72 42.94 -14.10
N PRO A 718 4.57 42.61 -15.09
CA PRO A 718 4.85 41.23 -15.40
C PRO A 718 5.53 40.59 -14.19
N ILE A 719 4.87 39.61 -13.57
CA ILE A 719 5.57 38.70 -12.68
C ILE A 719 6.50 37.90 -13.59
N PRO A 720 7.82 37.88 -13.35
CA PRO A 720 8.73 37.14 -14.20
C PRO A 720 8.31 35.66 -14.23
N PRO A 721 8.33 34.99 -15.41
CA PRO A 721 8.07 33.57 -15.48
C PRO A 721 9.02 32.82 -14.55
N VAL A 722 8.61 31.65 -14.06
CA VAL A 722 9.47 30.80 -13.24
C VAL A 722 10.77 30.58 -14.00
N SER A 723 11.88 31.11 -13.46
CA SER A 723 13.18 31.06 -14.13
C SER A 723 13.58 29.60 -14.34
N GLY A 724 13.73 29.18 -15.60
CA GLY A 724 14.11 27.82 -15.96
C GLY A 724 12.95 26.84 -16.17
N LEU A 725 11.72 27.31 -16.47
CA LEU A 725 10.61 26.46 -16.94
C LEU A 725 10.42 26.61 -18.47
N ASN A 726 10.72 25.59 -19.27
CA ASN A 726 10.56 25.62 -20.74
C ASN A 726 9.38 24.76 -21.21
N THR A 727 8.20 25.38 -21.36
CA THR A 727 6.95 24.68 -21.74
C THR A 727 6.67 24.64 -23.24
N SER A 728 7.57 25.12 -24.10
CA SER A 728 7.31 25.33 -25.54
C SER A 728 6.81 24.08 -26.28
N ASN A 729 7.13 22.89 -25.76
CA ASN A 729 6.78 21.61 -26.37
C ASN A 729 5.62 20.87 -25.66
N PHE A 730 5.10 21.34 -24.53
CA PHE A 730 4.11 20.60 -23.72
C PHE A 730 2.74 20.50 -24.40
N VAL A 731 2.27 21.58 -25.01
CA VAL A 731 0.99 21.62 -25.74
C VAL A 731 1.05 20.70 -26.96
N SER A 732 2.15 20.76 -27.73
CA SER A 732 2.34 19.90 -28.91
C SER A 732 2.45 18.41 -28.58
N ARG A 733 2.97 18.06 -27.39
CA ARG A 733 3.15 16.67 -26.94
C ARG A 733 1.89 16.07 -26.32
N SER A 734 1.01 16.88 -25.74
CA SER A 734 -0.18 16.42 -25.02
C SER A 734 -1.45 16.42 -25.87
N GLY A 735 -1.52 17.26 -26.92
CA GLY A 735 -2.70 17.38 -27.78
C GLY A 735 -3.88 18.14 -27.17
N TYR A 736 -3.71 18.69 -25.95
CA TYR A 736 -4.73 19.50 -25.27
C TYR A 736 -4.58 21.00 -25.56
N THR A 737 -5.66 21.78 -25.37
CA THR A 737 -5.54 23.24 -25.33
C THR A 737 -4.79 23.69 -24.07
N CYS A 738 -4.21 24.89 -24.06
CA CYS A 738 -3.47 25.41 -22.91
C CYS A 738 -4.32 25.40 -21.62
N GLN A 739 -5.62 25.73 -21.71
CA GLN A 739 -6.55 25.72 -20.57
C GLN A 739 -6.88 24.31 -20.07
N GLN A 740 -7.08 23.36 -20.99
CA GLN A 740 -7.32 21.96 -20.61
C GLN A 740 -6.09 21.37 -19.93
N LEU A 741 -4.90 21.61 -20.50
CA LEU A 741 -3.64 21.13 -19.96
C LEU A 741 -3.35 21.71 -18.57
N SER A 742 -3.61 23.00 -18.34
CA SER A 742 -3.43 23.59 -17.01
C SER A 742 -4.31 22.91 -15.96
N CYS A 743 -5.59 22.67 -16.25
CA CYS A 743 -6.50 21.97 -15.33
C CYS A 743 -6.03 20.54 -15.03
N LEU A 744 -5.60 19.80 -16.07
CA LEU A 744 -5.10 18.44 -15.91
C LEU A 744 -3.79 18.38 -15.10
N MET A 745 -2.88 19.34 -15.29
CA MET A 745 -1.65 19.44 -14.49
C MET A 745 -1.93 19.78 -13.02
N ILE A 746 -2.90 20.66 -12.76
CA ILE A 746 -3.38 20.96 -11.41
C ILE A 746 -3.96 19.69 -10.77
N GLN A 747 -4.78 18.94 -11.52
CA GLN A 747 -5.36 17.70 -11.05
C GLN A 747 -4.30 16.63 -10.74
N ALA A 748 -3.32 16.46 -11.64
CA ALA A 748 -2.19 15.56 -11.44
C ALA A 748 -1.35 15.94 -10.21
N CYS A 749 -1.13 17.24 -9.98
CA CYS A 749 -0.41 17.73 -8.81
C CYS A 749 -1.18 17.43 -7.51
N GLY A 750 -2.49 17.68 -7.49
CA GLY A 750 -3.33 17.37 -6.34
C GLY A 750 -3.37 15.88 -6.02
N LEU A 751 -3.49 15.03 -7.05
CA LEU A 751 -3.42 13.57 -6.91
C LEU A 751 -2.05 13.10 -6.39
N LEU A 752 -0.96 13.61 -6.95
CA LEU A 752 0.40 13.24 -6.54
C LEU A 752 0.66 13.61 -5.07
N LEU A 753 0.32 14.84 -4.69
CA LEU A 753 0.50 15.32 -3.32
C LEU A 753 -0.31 14.48 -2.33
N SER A 754 -1.51 14.00 -2.70
CA SER A 754 -2.34 13.19 -1.80
C SER A 754 -1.81 11.78 -1.57
N GLN A 755 -0.84 11.30 -2.38
CA GLN A 755 -0.19 10.01 -2.19
C GLN A 755 1.05 10.07 -1.27
N LEU A 756 1.47 11.28 -0.87
CA LEU A 756 2.66 11.51 -0.07
C LEU A 756 2.35 11.53 1.45
N PRO A 757 3.36 11.36 2.32
CA PRO A 757 3.20 11.49 3.77
C PRO A 757 2.68 12.86 4.21
N GLN A 758 2.07 12.91 5.39
CA GLN A 758 1.47 14.13 5.96
C GLN A 758 2.45 15.31 6.09
N ASP A 759 3.76 15.06 6.16
CA ASP A 759 4.80 16.09 6.11
C ASP A 759 4.63 17.00 4.88
N PHE A 760 4.37 16.43 3.70
CA PHE A 760 4.12 17.19 2.47
C PHE A 760 2.79 17.96 2.56
N HIS A 761 1.77 17.37 3.17
CA HIS A 761 0.46 18.01 3.32
C HIS A 761 0.55 19.26 4.20
N MET A 762 1.30 19.19 5.31
CA MET A 762 1.51 20.34 6.18
C MET A 762 2.23 21.47 5.44
N GLN A 763 3.27 21.14 4.67
CA GLN A 763 3.97 22.13 3.85
C GLN A 763 3.07 22.73 2.77
N LEU A 764 2.18 21.93 2.16
CA LEU A 764 1.19 22.41 1.19
C LEU A 764 0.24 23.42 1.84
N TYR A 765 -0.27 23.12 3.04
CA TYR A 765 -1.17 24.04 3.74
C TYR A 765 -0.51 25.38 4.09
N LEU A 766 0.76 25.35 4.53
CA LEU A 766 1.53 26.55 4.82
C LEU A 766 1.83 27.36 3.57
N GLU A 767 2.29 26.70 2.50
CA GLU A 767 2.66 27.36 1.24
C GLU A 767 1.43 27.97 0.55
N VAL A 768 0.31 27.27 0.53
CA VAL A 768 -0.94 27.80 -0.01
C VAL A 768 -1.41 29.01 0.78
N ALA A 769 -1.41 28.94 2.12
CA ALA A 769 -1.79 30.08 2.94
C ALA A 769 -0.86 31.29 2.72
N ARG A 770 0.45 31.04 2.52
CA ARG A 770 1.44 32.06 2.17
C ARG A 770 1.13 32.72 0.83
N VAL A 771 0.90 31.92 -0.23
CA VAL A 771 0.54 32.43 -1.56
C VAL A 771 -0.71 33.29 -1.50
N VAL A 772 -1.75 32.84 -0.79
CA VAL A 772 -2.98 33.62 -0.62
C VAL A 772 -2.69 34.95 0.09
N LYS A 773 -1.95 34.97 1.21
CA LYS A 773 -1.63 36.19 1.97
C LYS A 773 -0.77 37.19 1.23
N GLU A 774 0.25 36.71 0.52
CA GLU A 774 1.20 37.57 -0.20
C GLU A 774 0.64 38.11 -1.51
N SER A 775 -0.55 37.66 -1.90
CA SER A 775 -1.15 38.13 -3.13
C SER A 775 -1.49 39.62 -3.04
N TRP A 776 -0.87 40.42 -3.90
CA TRP A 776 -0.79 41.89 -3.77
C TRP A 776 -2.14 42.61 -3.65
N TRP A 777 -3.21 42.09 -4.26
CA TRP A 777 -4.59 42.60 -4.18
C TRP A 777 -5.16 42.61 -2.75
N LEU A 778 -4.69 41.75 -1.85
CA LEU A 778 -5.06 41.79 -0.41
C LEU A 778 -4.24 42.81 0.41
N THR A 779 -3.22 43.42 -0.19
CA THR A 779 -2.27 44.32 0.49
C THR A 779 -2.23 45.73 -0.11
N ASP A 780 -2.84 45.96 -1.27
CA ASP A 780 -2.87 47.27 -1.94
C ASP A 780 -4.06 48.13 -1.47
N GLY A 781 -3.77 49.13 -0.64
CA GLY A 781 -4.77 50.08 -0.11
C GLY A 781 -5.27 51.12 -1.11
N LYS A 782 -4.93 51.02 -2.40
CA LYS A 782 -5.25 52.03 -3.43
C LYS A 782 -6.52 51.77 -4.25
N ARG A 783 -7.06 50.53 -4.25
CA ARG A 783 -8.31 50.20 -4.97
C ARG A 783 -9.51 50.15 -4.04
N SER A 784 -10.70 50.37 -4.61
CA SER A 784 -11.94 50.29 -3.83
C SER A 784 -12.26 48.84 -3.45
N PRO A 785 -12.78 48.56 -2.24
CA PRO A 785 -13.18 47.21 -1.82
C PRO A 785 -14.14 46.51 -2.80
N ASN A 786 -14.98 47.28 -3.50
CA ASN A 786 -15.97 46.78 -4.45
C ASN A 786 -15.37 46.22 -5.75
N GLU A 787 -14.28 46.80 -6.24
CA GLU A 787 -13.55 46.29 -7.42
C GLU A 787 -12.83 44.97 -7.11
N LEU A 788 -12.33 44.86 -5.87
CA LEU A 788 -11.70 43.66 -5.35
C LEU A 788 -12.71 42.52 -5.29
N ASP A 789 -13.88 42.78 -4.71
CA ASP A 789 -14.96 41.81 -4.54
C ASP A 789 -15.51 41.28 -5.87
N SER A 790 -15.68 42.17 -6.86
CA SER A 790 -16.07 41.81 -8.23
C SER A 790 -15.08 40.83 -8.87
N THR A 791 -13.79 41.15 -8.86
CA THR A 791 -12.74 40.35 -9.52
C THR A 791 -12.59 38.97 -8.87
N VAL A 792 -12.73 38.93 -7.55
CA VAL A 792 -12.64 37.71 -6.74
C VAL A 792 -13.83 36.80 -6.96
N ASN A 793 -15.04 37.35 -7.01
CA ASN A 793 -16.25 36.55 -7.26
C ASN A 793 -16.14 35.80 -8.58
N TYR A 794 -15.66 36.43 -9.65
CA TYR A 794 -15.52 35.75 -10.94
C TYR A 794 -14.39 34.70 -10.97
N ALA A 795 -13.22 35.03 -10.42
CA ALA A 795 -12.08 34.11 -10.43
C ALA A 795 -12.25 32.90 -9.50
N LEU A 796 -13.03 33.04 -8.44
CA LEU A 796 -13.38 31.95 -7.52
C LEU A 796 -14.51 31.04 -8.04
N LEU A 797 -15.27 31.48 -9.05
CA LEU A 797 -16.36 30.70 -9.64
C LEU A 797 -15.86 29.75 -10.74
N ASP A 798 -14.91 30.21 -11.57
CA ASP A 798 -14.31 29.38 -12.61
C ASP A 798 -12.84 29.79 -12.90
N PRO A 799 -11.84 28.96 -12.51
CA PRO A 799 -10.44 29.27 -12.77
C PRO A 799 -10.10 29.30 -14.27
N THR A 800 -10.92 28.70 -15.15
CA THR A 800 -10.70 28.74 -16.60
C THR A 800 -10.98 30.13 -17.20
N TRP A 801 -11.72 30.99 -16.48
CA TRP A 801 -12.08 32.35 -16.90
C TRP A 801 -11.08 33.42 -16.43
N ALA A 802 -10.20 33.10 -15.48
CA ALA A 802 -9.29 34.06 -14.87
C ALA A 802 -8.13 34.53 -15.76
N ALA A 803 -8.05 34.07 -17.02
CA ALA A 803 -6.90 34.16 -17.92
C ALA A 803 -6.33 35.57 -18.21
N GLN A 804 -6.99 36.65 -17.79
CA GLN A 804 -6.58 38.04 -18.07
C GLN A 804 -5.86 38.73 -16.90
N ASP A 805 -5.97 38.23 -15.65
CA ASP A 805 -5.20 38.74 -14.50
C ASP A 805 -4.42 37.59 -13.85
N ASN A 806 -3.09 37.74 -13.83
CA ASN A 806 -2.14 36.74 -13.31
C ASN A 806 -2.44 36.34 -11.86
N THR A 807 -3.04 37.23 -11.08
CA THR A 807 -3.21 37.05 -9.64
C THR A 807 -4.49 36.31 -9.32
N SER A 808 -5.58 36.71 -9.97
CA SER A 808 -6.85 35.99 -9.89
C SER A 808 -6.72 34.56 -10.44
N THR A 809 -5.90 34.37 -11.48
CA THR A 809 -5.50 33.05 -12.00
C THR A 809 -4.73 32.22 -10.97
N ALA A 810 -3.75 32.82 -10.29
CA ALA A 810 -2.96 32.14 -9.27
C ALA A 810 -3.83 31.54 -8.16
N ILE A 811 -4.78 32.32 -7.63
CA ILE A 811 -5.66 31.87 -6.55
C ILE A 811 -6.67 30.83 -7.03
N GLY A 812 -7.25 31.02 -8.22
CA GLY A 812 -8.10 29.99 -8.84
C GLY A 812 -7.37 28.66 -8.98
N ASN A 813 -6.12 28.68 -9.44
CA ASN A 813 -5.27 27.49 -9.60
C ASN A 813 -4.97 26.81 -8.26
N ILE A 814 -4.64 27.60 -7.23
CA ILE A 814 -4.37 27.08 -5.88
C ILE A 814 -5.61 26.45 -5.25
N ILE A 815 -6.78 27.06 -5.41
CA ILE A 815 -8.03 26.48 -4.92
C ILE A 815 -8.36 25.21 -5.69
N GLY A 816 -8.18 25.19 -7.01
CA GLY A 816 -8.31 23.98 -7.83
C GLY A 816 -7.35 22.87 -7.39
N LEU A 817 -6.10 23.22 -7.04
CA LEU A 817 -5.13 22.29 -6.48
C LEU A 817 -5.61 21.70 -5.17
N LEU A 818 -6.08 22.54 -4.24
CA LEU A 818 -6.60 22.08 -2.96
C LEU A 818 -7.83 21.18 -3.12
N HIS A 819 -8.76 21.52 -4.02
CA HIS A 819 -9.93 20.68 -4.27
C HIS A 819 -9.55 19.33 -4.87
N SER A 820 -8.61 19.32 -5.83
CA SER A 820 -8.08 18.06 -6.38
C SER A 820 -7.32 17.25 -5.34
N PHE A 821 -6.59 17.91 -4.44
CA PHE A 821 -5.86 17.24 -3.37
C PHE A 821 -6.85 16.65 -2.34
N PHE A 822 -7.79 17.46 -1.86
CA PHE A 822 -8.79 17.05 -0.89
C PHE A 822 -9.73 15.98 -1.40
N SER A 823 -10.05 15.90 -2.69
CA SER A 823 -10.90 14.83 -3.23
C SER A 823 -10.24 13.46 -3.15
N ASN A 824 -8.91 13.41 -3.12
CA ASN A 824 -8.12 12.18 -3.08
C ASN A 824 -7.58 11.82 -1.68
N LEU A 825 -7.69 12.70 -0.69
CA LEU A 825 -7.24 12.40 0.67
C LEU A 825 -8.15 11.39 1.38
N PRO A 826 -7.65 10.51 2.25
CA PRO A 826 -8.48 9.74 3.18
C PRO A 826 -9.17 10.65 4.22
N GLN A 827 -10.27 10.19 4.80
CA GLN A 827 -11.07 10.97 5.76
C GLN A 827 -10.27 11.44 6.98
N GLU A 828 -9.40 10.59 7.54
CA GLU A 828 -8.54 10.93 8.68
C GLU A 828 -7.65 12.14 8.39
N TRP A 829 -7.07 12.22 7.19
CA TRP A 829 -6.08 13.25 6.87
C TRP A 829 -6.71 14.61 6.52
N LEU A 830 -8.01 14.63 6.22
CA LEU A 830 -8.76 15.88 6.05
C LEU A 830 -8.77 16.71 7.33
N GLU A 831 -8.51 16.11 8.50
CA GLU A 831 -8.38 16.88 9.73
C GLU A 831 -7.33 17.99 9.57
N GLY A 832 -6.19 17.73 8.90
CA GLY A 832 -5.12 18.72 8.74
C GLY A 832 -5.52 19.99 7.98
N ALA A 833 -6.57 19.97 7.16
CA ALA A 833 -6.96 21.09 6.31
C ALA A 833 -7.23 22.39 7.11
N HIS A 834 -7.68 22.27 8.36
CA HIS A 834 -7.95 23.42 9.24
C HIS A 834 -6.76 24.37 9.44
N VAL A 835 -5.52 23.88 9.23
CA VAL A 835 -4.31 24.69 9.31
C VAL A 835 -4.36 25.86 8.34
N ILE A 836 -4.93 25.68 7.13
CA ILE A 836 -5.04 26.74 6.12
C ILE A 836 -5.80 27.94 6.69
N VAL A 837 -7.02 27.70 7.21
CA VAL A 837 -7.85 28.79 7.76
C VAL A 837 -7.19 29.41 8.99
N LYS A 838 -6.58 28.61 9.87
CA LYS A 838 -5.83 29.16 11.02
C LYS A 838 -4.71 30.10 10.57
N GLN A 839 -3.97 29.71 9.53
CA GLN A 839 -2.92 30.55 8.97
C GLN A 839 -3.48 31.80 8.31
N LEU A 840 -4.61 31.73 7.60
CA LEU A 840 -5.23 32.91 6.97
C LEU A 840 -5.75 33.94 7.98
N ARG A 841 -6.00 33.57 9.24
CA ARG A 841 -6.51 34.49 10.27
C ARG A 841 -5.46 35.50 10.76
N PRO A 842 -5.88 36.69 11.24
CA PRO A 842 -7.27 37.19 11.22
C PRO A 842 -7.74 37.49 9.79
N VAL A 843 -8.98 37.13 9.47
CA VAL A 843 -9.60 37.44 8.17
C VAL A 843 -10.10 38.88 8.20
N THR A 844 -9.57 39.75 7.33
CA THR A 844 -9.80 41.20 7.41
C THR A 844 -10.72 41.77 6.32
N SER A 845 -11.10 40.96 5.31
CA SER A 845 -11.93 41.41 4.19
C SER A 845 -12.94 40.34 3.76
N VAL A 846 -14.01 40.77 3.08
CA VAL A 846 -15.03 39.88 2.51
C VAL A 846 -14.42 38.96 1.44
N ALA A 847 -13.47 39.46 0.65
CA ALA A 847 -12.77 38.62 -0.32
C ALA A 847 -11.96 37.46 0.33
N MET A 848 -11.23 37.73 1.42
CA MET A 848 -10.54 36.67 2.18
C MET A 848 -11.53 35.69 2.81
N LEU A 849 -12.68 36.20 3.27
CA LEU A 849 -13.76 35.38 3.79
C LEU A 849 -14.30 34.43 2.70
N ARG A 850 -14.58 34.92 1.50
CA ARG A 850 -15.02 34.07 0.37
C ARG A 850 -13.96 33.03 -0.02
N ILE A 851 -12.67 33.36 -0.01
CA ILE A 851 -11.60 32.37 -0.22
C ILE A 851 -11.67 31.26 0.82
N ALA A 852 -11.77 31.61 2.12
CA ALA A 852 -11.83 30.62 3.19
C ALA A 852 -13.04 29.67 3.01
N PHE A 853 -14.21 30.23 2.68
CA PHE A 853 -15.42 29.46 2.37
C PHE A 853 -15.29 28.62 1.10
N ARG A 854 -14.62 29.10 0.05
CA ARG A 854 -14.38 28.33 -1.18
C ARG A 854 -13.40 27.19 -0.99
N ILE A 855 -12.42 27.34 -0.10
CA ILE A 855 -11.48 26.27 0.24
C ILE A 855 -12.19 25.16 1.04
N MET A 856 -12.90 25.52 2.11
CA MET A 856 -13.43 24.53 3.06
C MET A 856 -14.88 24.09 2.78
N GLY A 857 -15.68 24.94 2.15
CA GLY A 857 -17.11 24.69 1.91
C GLY A 857 -17.38 23.38 1.16
N PRO A 858 -16.66 23.09 0.05
CA PRO A 858 -16.78 21.82 -0.66
C PRO A 858 -16.41 20.57 0.14
N LEU A 859 -15.73 20.71 1.29
CA LEU A 859 -15.40 19.59 2.17
C LEU A 859 -16.56 19.19 3.08
N LEU A 860 -17.43 20.14 3.46
CA LEU A 860 -18.51 19.88 4.42
C LEU A 860 -19.38 18.67 4.05
N PRO A 861 -19.81 18.46 2.78
CA PRO A 861 -20.57 17.26 2.42
C PRO A 861 -19.80 15.96 2.67
N ARG A 862 -18.48 15.96 2.42
CA ARG A 862 -17.60 14.81 2.64
C ARG A 862 -17.38 14.54 4.13
N LEU A 863 -17.40 15.60 4.95
CA LEU A 863 -17.24 15.53 6.39
C LEU A 863 -18.54 15.19 7.14
N ALA A 864 -19.70 15.12 6.47
CA ALA A 864 -21.00 14.93 7.12
C ALA A 864 -21.07 13.70 8.03
N ASN A 865 -20.38 12.61 7.67
CA ASN A 865 -20.30 11.37 8.46
C ASN A 865 -19.19 11.40 9.54
N ALA A 866 -18.32 12.42 9.52
CA ALA A 866 -17.31 12.70 10.54
C ALA A 866 -17.75 13.93 11.36
N HIS A 867 -18.83 13.78 12.12
CA HIS A 867 -19.51 14.82 12.89
C HIS A 867 -18.58 15.81 13.61
N THR A 868 -17.57 15.31 14.32
CA THR A 868 -16.59 16.13 15.05
C THR A 868 -15.78 17.03 14.12
N LEU A 869 -15.33 16.51 12.98
CA LEU A 869 -14.56 17.25 11.99
C LEU A 869 -15.43 18.22 11.18
N PHE A 870 -16.68 17.84 10.88
CA PHE A 870 -17.68 18.73 10.29
C PHE A 870 -17.89 19.97 11.17
N ASN A 871 -18.23 19.75 12.45
CA ASN A 871 -18.48 20.81 13.42
C ASN A 871 -17.26 21.70 13.64
N LYS A 872 -16.06 21.12 13.72
CA LYS A 872 -14.79 21.86 13.80
C LYS A 872 -14.57 22.74 12.57
N THR A 873 -14.83 22.23 11.37
CA THR A 873 -14.65 22.97 10.11
C THR A 873 -15.66 24.10 9.98
N LEU A 874 -16.94 23.85 10.27
CA LEU A 874 -17.99 24.86 10.27
C LEU A 874 -17.72 25.96 11.32
N SER A 875 -17.28 25.58 12.52
CA SER A 875 -16.92 26.53 13.57
C SER A 875 -15.76 27.45 13.15
N LEU A 876 -14.79 26.93 12.39
CA LEU A 876 -13.69 27.76 11.86
C LEU A 876 -14.18 28.76 10.80
N LEU A 877 -15.10 28.35 9.93
CA LEU A 877 -15.72 29.24 8.93
C LEU A 877 -16.56 30.34 9.60
N LEU A 878 -17.37 29.98 10.60
CA LEU A 878 -18.12 30.95 11.40
C LEU A 878 -17.17 31.89 12.15
N GLY A 879 -16.06 31.39 12.68
CA GLY A 879 -15.02 32.21 13.30
C GLY A 879 -14.38 33.21 12.33
N ALA A 880 -14.11 32.81 11.08
CA ALA A 880 -13.63 33.72 10.04
C ALA A 880 -14.66 34.81 9.71
N MET A 881 -15.95 34.48 9.73
CA MET A 881 -17.02 35.47 9.55
C MET A 881 -17.09 36.46 10.71
N VAL A 882 -16.86 35.99 11.95
CA VAL A 882 -16.75 36.86 13.14
C VAL A 882 -15.54 37.78 13.07
N ASP A 883 -14.41 37.37 12.48
CA ASP A 883 -13.26 38.25 12.29
C ASP A 883 -13.61 39.50 11.45
N VAL A 884 -14.48 39.35 10.44
CA VAL A 884 -14.90 40.44 9.52
C VAL A 884 -16.11 41.22 10.06
N PHE A 885 -17.11 40.52 10.61
CA PHE A 885 -18.41 41.10 10.99
C PHE A 885 -18.66 41.11 12.51
N GLY A 886 -17.63 40.91 13.33
CA GLY A 886 -17.73 40.89 14.78
C GLY A 886 -18.05 42.25 15.40
N LYS A 887 -18.67 42.25 16.58
CA LYS A 887 -18.97 43.48 17.36
C LYS A 887 -17.72 44.32 17.68
N THR A 888 -16.57 43.68 17.76
CA THR A 888 -15.27 44.28 18.07
C THR A 888 -14.36 44.45 16.84
N ALA A 889 -14.82 44.10 15.64
CA ALA A 889 -14.04 44.25 14.43
C ALA A 889 -13.86 45.74 14.07
N GLN A 890 -12.62 46.18 13.85
CA GLN A 890 -12.28 47.52 13.38
C GLN A 890 -11.67 47.48 11.97
N PRO A 891 -12.45 47.17 10.91
CA PRO A 891 -11.95 47.31 9.55
C PRO A 891 -11.82 48.80 9.18
N SER A 892 -10.84 49.13 8.32
CA SER A 892 -10.62 50.50 7.82
C SER A 892 -11.81 51.04 7.01
N VAL A 893 -12.62 50.14 6.42
CA VAL A 893 -13.90 50.42 5.77
C VAL A 893 -14.93 49.39 6.28
N PRO A 894 -16.09 49.80 6.82
CA PRO A 894 -17.10 48.85 7.30
C PRO A 894 -17.74 48.09 6.13
N ALA A 895 -17.52 46.77 6.05
CA ALA A 895 -18.20 45.90 5.10
C ALA A 895 -19.71 45.84 5.41
N GLN A 896 -20.56 45.87 4.37
CA GLN A 896 -22.02 45.76 4.54
C GLN A 896 -22.48 44.30 4.54
N ALA A 897 -23.55 43.99 5.29
CA ALA A 897 -24.13 42.65 5.33
C ALA A 897 -24.67 42.17 3.96
N SER A 898 -25.02 43.10 3.05
CA SER A 898 -25.45 42.81 1.68
C SER A 898 -24.35 42.22 0.80
N GLU A 899 -23.07 42.36 1.18
CA GLU A 899 -21.94 41.86 0.41
C GLU A 899 -21.77 40.32 0.54
N ILE A 900 -22.41 39.68 1.52
CA ILE A 900 -22.20 38.25 1.84
C ILE A 900 -23.44 37.37 1.63
N ILE A 901 -24.40 37.79 0.80
CA ILE A 901 -25.64 37.03 0.55
C ILE A 901 -25.33 35.59 0.10
N ASP A 902 -24.32 35.41 -0.75
CA ASP A 902 -23.85 34.11 -1.21
C ASP A 902 -23.36 33.20 -0.07
N ILE A 903 -22.68 33.77 0.92
CA ILE A 903 -22.23 33.05 2.12
C ILE A 903 -23.42 32.71 3.04
N ILE A 904 -24.37 33.62 3.19
CA ILE A 904 -25.59 33.37 3.97
C ILE A 904 -26.38 32.21 3.36
N ASP A 905 -26.61 32.23 2.05
CA ASP A 905 -27.27 31.14 1.32
C ASP A 905 -26.52 29.81 1.49
N PHE A 906 -25.19 29.84 1.39
CA PHE A 906 -24.35 28.68 1.64
C PHE A 906 -24.53 28.14 3.07
N LEU A 907 -24.56 28.98 4.10
CA LEU A 907 -24.74 28.56 5.49
C LEU A 907 -26.13 27.94 5.73
N HIS A 908 -27.17 28.51 5.11
CA HIS A 908 -28.51 27.93 5.11
C HIS A 908 -28.57 26.57 4.43
N HIS A 909 -27.73 26.32 3.43
CA HIS A 909 -27.59 25.00 2.83
C HIS A 909 -26.75 24.05 3.70
N ALA A 910 -25.64 24.56 4.25
CA ALA A 910 -24.63 23.77 4.95
C ALA A 910 -25.18 23.09 6.21
N VAL A 911 -26.07 23.78 6.93
CA VAL A 911 -26.69 23.29 8.18
C VAL A 911 -27.48 21.99 8.00
N HIS A 912 -27.91 21.66 6.77
CA HIS A 912 -28.69 20.46 6.46
C HIS A 912 -27.84 19.22 6.14
N TYR A 913 -26.56 19.38 5.79
CA TYR A 913 -25.71 18.24 5.38
C TYR A 913 -25.48 17.22 6.51
N GLU A 914 -25.25 17.68 7.74
CA GLU A 914 -24.98 16.78 8.87
C GLU A 914 -26.23 15.99 9.32
N GLY A 915 -27.43 16.51 9.02
CA GLY A 915 -28.71 15.95 9.48
C GLY A 915 -29.07 14.58 8.88
N GLN A 916 -28.56 14.24 7.70
CA GLN A 916 -28.94 13.03 6.96
C GLN A 916 -27.76 12.14 6.50
N GLY A 917 -26.50 12.58 6.61
CA GLY A 917 -25.34 11.79 6.16
C GLY A 917 -25.27 11.58 4.64
N GLY A 918 -25.88 12.50 3.85
CA GLY A 918 -26.04 12.40 2.40
C GLY A 918 -26.51 13.71 1.76
N PRO A 919 -26.85 13.72 0.45
CA PRO A 919 -27.34 14.92 -0.23
C PRO A 919 -28.61 15.46 0.42
N VAL A 920 -28.69 16.79 0.57
CA VAL A 920 -29.79 17.49 1.25
C VAL A 920 -31.11 17.20 0.53
N GLN A 921 -32.04 16.55 1.23
CA GLN A 921 -33.42 16.35 0.80
C GLN A 921 -34.35 17.42 1.39
N ALA A 922 -35.52 17.62 0.79
CA ALA A 922 -36.53 18.58 1.30
C ALA A 922 -37.00 18.29 2.75
N THR A 923 -36.82 17.07 3.24
CA THR A 923 -37.15 16.63 4.61
C THR A 923 -35.97 16.70 5.58
N SER A 924 -34.81 17.19 5.14
CA SER A 924 -33.61 17.29 5.98
C SER A 924 -33.84 18.25 7.15
N LYS A 925 -33.41 17.83 8.33
CA LYS A 925 -33.45 18.66 9.53
C LYS A 925 -32.03 18.84 10.05
N PRO A 926 -31.63 20.08 10.40
CA PRO A 926 -30.33 20.34 11.01
C PRO A 926 -30.18 19.57 12.33
N ARG A 927 -28.95 19.17 12.69
CA ARG A 927 -28.68 18.66 14.04
C ARG A 927 -28.66 19.81 15.05
N ALA A 928 -29.11 19.53 16.28
CA ALA A 928 -29.11 20.51 17.35
C ALA A 928 -27.70 21.05 17.66
N GLU A 929 -26.67 20.20 17.59
CA GLU A 929 -25.26 20.58 17.79
C GLU A 929 -24.78 21.62 16.78
N VAL A 930 -25.24 21.54 15.52
CA VAL A 930 -24.94 22.54 14.48
C VAL A 930 -25.60 23.87 14.82
N LEU A 931 -26.87 23.85 15.20
CA LEU A 931 -27.60 25.06 15.60
C LEU A 931 -26.93 25.76 16.80
N VAL A 932 -26.34 25.00 17.74
CA VAL A 932 -25.55 25.55 18.85
C VAL A 932 -24.33 26.34 18.36
N LEU A 933 -23.63 25.86 17.31
CA LEU A 933 -22.49 26.58 16.73
C LEU A 933 -22.90 27.94 16.17
N PHE A 934 -24.04 27.97 15.47
CA PHE A 934 -24.61 29.22 14.96
C PHE A 934 -25.02 30.15 16.09
N SER A 935 -25.77 29.68 17.10
CA SER A 935 -26.13 30.50 18.28
C SER A 935 -24.91 31.19 18.90
N ARG A 936 -23.81 30.43 19.11
CA ARG A 936 -22.55 30.97 19.64
C ARG A 936 -21.91 32.01 18.71
N ALA A 937 -21.91 31.78 17.41
CA ALA A 937 -21.37 32.73 16.44
C ALA A 937 -22.19 34.03 16.42
N LEU A 938 -23.53 33.93 16.44
CA LEU A 938 -24.44 35.09 16.45
C LEU A 938 -24.14 36.04 17.61
N GLU A 939 -23.89 35.53 18.82
CA GLU A 939 -23.57 36.37 19.99
C GLU A 939 -22.42 37.35 19.75
N SER A 940 -21.48 36.98 18.86
CA SER A 940 -20.28 37.76 18.56
C SER A 940 -20.42 38.67 17.33
N LEU A 941 -21.45 38.49 16.50
CA LEU A 941 -21.66 39.24 15.25
C LEU A 941 -22.38 40.58 15.47
N ARG A 942 -22.21 41.53 14.54
CA ARG A 942 -22.98 42.78 14.51
C ARG A 942 -24.48 42.53 14.22
N PRO A 943 -25.39 43.42 14.68
CA PRO A 943 -26.84 43.18 14.60
C PRO A 943 -27.40 42.99 13.19
N ASP A 944 -26.83 43.68 12.20
CA ASP A 944 -27.21 43.59 10.78
C ASP A 944 -26.99 42.18 10.21
N VAL A 945 -25.89 41.51 10.58
CA VAL A 945 -25.61 40.12 10.17
C VAL A 945 -26.34 39.10 11.05
N GLN A 946 -26.49 39.38 12.36
CA GLN A 946 -27.27 38.53 13.27
C GLN A 946 -28.70 38.30 12.76
N HIS A 947 -29.34 39.34 12.22
CA HIS A 947 -30.69 39.25 11.67
C HIS A 947 -30.79 38.20 10.56
N LEU A 948 -29.78 38.13 9.67
CA LEU A 948 -29.75 37.22 8.53
C LEU A 948 -29.64 35.74 8.94
N LEU A 949 -29.05 35.45 10.11
CA LEU A 949 -28.81 34.09 10.59
C LEU A 949 -29.73 33.70 11.77
N SER A 950 -30.66 34.57 12.16
CA SER A 950 -31.55 34.37 13.33
C SER A 950 -32.36 33.08 13.26
N HIS A 951 -32.67 32.60 12.05
CA HIS A 951 -33.39 31.36 11.81
C HIS A 951 -32.54 30.09 12.02
N LEU A 952 -31.21 30.21 12.12
CA LEU A 952 -30.27 29.09 12.30
C LEU A 952 -29.84 28.90 13.76
N THR A 953 -30.71 29.24 14.72
CA THR A 953 -30.39 29.18 16.16
C THR A 953 -31.09 28.02 16.85
N THR A 954 -30.78 27.83 18.13
CA THR A 954 -31.47 26.88 19.03
C THR A 954 -32.75 27.44 19.65
N ASP A 955 -33.05 28.72 19.46
CA ASP A 955 -34.24 29.36 20.01
C ASP A 955 -35.49 28.99 19.19
N VAL A 956 -36.43 28.32 19.85
CA VAL A 956 -37.68 27.83 19.25
C VAL A 956 -38.57 28.98 18.76
N ASN A 957 -38.43 30.19 19.31
CA ASN A 957 -39.25 31.35 18.93
C ASN A 957 -38.76 32.05 17.67
N SER A 958 -37.45 31.97 17.37
CA SER A 958 -36.82 32.64 16.22
C SER A 958 -36.35 31.68 15.13
N SER A 959 -36.14 30.39 15.46
CA SER A 959 -35.74 29.34 14.52
C SER A 959 -36.87 28.34 14.24
N ILE A 960 -37.28 28.29 12.97
CA ILE A 960 -38.20 27.27 12.44
C ILE A 960 -37.58 25.86 12.59
N TYR A 961 -36.25 25.74 12.50
CA TYR A 961 -35.58 24.45 12.63
C TYR A 961 -35.57 23.96 14.08
N ALA A 962 -35.28 24.83 15.05
CA ALA A 962 -35.32 24.48 16.48
C ALA A 962 -36.72 24.05 16.93
N ALA A 963 -37.77 24.70 16.41
CA ALA A 963 -39.17 24.36 16.70
C ALA A 963 -39.57 22.94 16.27
N THR A 964 -38.80 22.30 15.39
CA THR A 964 -39.07 20.93 14.93
C THR A 964 -38.33 19.84 15.70
N HIS A 965 -37.54 20.21 16.73
CA HIS A 965 -36.74 19.29 17.56
C HIS A 965 -37.39 19.01 18.92
N PRO A 966 -37.85 17.78 19.21
CA PRO A 966 -38.60 17.46 20.43
C PRO A 966 -37.85 17.79 21.73
N LYS A 967 -36.53 17.60 21.76
CA LYS A 967 -35.70 17.85 22.95
C LYS A 967 -35.49 19.34 23.24
N LEU A 968 -35.50 20.20 22.22
CA LEU A 968 -35.38 21.65 22.37
C LEU A 968 -36.74 22.29 22.70
N VAL A 969 -37.83 21.72 22.18
CA VAL A 969 -39.21 22.14 22.43
C VAL A 969 -39.71 21.76 23.83
N GLN A 970 -39.09 20.79 24.51
CA GLN A 970 -39.43 20.36 25.88
C GLN A 970 -38.85 21.24 27.01
N SER A 971 -38.14 22.33 26.70
CA SER A 971 -37.72 23.32 27.70
C SER A 971 -38.65 24.54 27.82
N PRO A 972 -39.94 24.38 28.18
CA PRO A 972 -40.67 25.44 28.84
C PRO A 972 -41.20 24.92 30.18
N MET A 973 -40.41 25.05 31.26
CA MET A 973 -40.82 25.31 32.66
C MET A 973 -39.60 25.18 33.60
N SER A 974 -38.93 26.31 33.83
CA SER A 974 -38.38 26.68 35.13
C SER A 974 -38.91 28.06 35.48
#